data_AF-A0AAN1PTE5-F1
#
_entry.id   AF-A0AAN1PTE5-F1
#
_cell.length_a   1.000
_cell.length_b   1.000
_cell.length_c   1.000
_cell.angle_alpha   90.00
_cell.angle_beta   90.00
_cell.angle_gamma   90.00
#
_symmetry.space_group_name_H-M   'P 1'
#
loop_
_entity.id
_entity.type
_entity.pdbx_description
1 polymer ?
#
loop_
_entity_poly.entity_id
_entity_poly.type
_entity_poly.pdbx_seq_one_letter_code
_entity_poly.pdbx_strand_id
1 'polypeptide(L)'
;MAFPVAQAAVNSEISIVGSESQWWNTYKVSLTNTGSKAIELRDAKIVFDSNLTMSAPSWSAAGISYPNMSFSSNAQGNVFKNTLALAFDNGSWVKSQLPSGQSIVLTIGVSGVLDMTLLQDTIRLIADDEVGDPELSLKIASPMNGAEFEEGQAVTMLANVTATNTTVKAVTFFVDNTQVARVTQAPFQANWLSAGVGAHTIKAMVESHSGLTQEQAVSITVKEKQVEPPLDPVVRELTFVAPTQGQTLTVDQATTIQARVEGDSISTLEFWANDRKLGQRSITPTQTTYSYAWTPNEVGNATLKVVVLGQDNQMVEQRSIAVSVQDEPSFVSPEVSFISPANGSKFEDGNTVAITVRATDADDDLSHVIVTANNQQICEFNASTESQYSCNWTASQVGDVTLEAVATDAQNLTSTARVSITVEKVETPTPPPTGGLCADFNVYPDWTRGDHATGGDIMVHKNIAYSAVYWTQSVPGSDSSWSLHLNCDGTEPGTAPALSLRNPMDPVRLEVAGWPNTFVVASPSTQAPSTLTIAASSSDALTDVEQLTRSFVSVLEQAENAGSASIVIQSDVLDLATRDKGASFGSVAVKQALTNAIDITGSRIDIDAINALSDDVKGWAHAHNLIFTTLAPQATFGWSLSIGEFAYDTHSGRQSVWDEASVFSADLLDSFELYKVDSANKADFVAFTKSSETAALTSAQWHHALEFVKQVTDYVEAPAMLANMPTEQTANYFMGNTQSEQQIRKAAYSNVFALMFDQDSPALTSKIELYQTAKVPLYYVGEELEKGSLTRIEALNQELANAESVMNNEAFLYETPQSQWVPSTVYKWNDFLDGLNAMHNIGVAGNKFWLMDDEVDDATNIKYAKVAIAAFLAQSMQETIRYNACDENNWSEVKYGAPTDYPMTASCGQLGQKYADYGVNPVSGLDHAYSCPRDDKMEVSALTHAKWYGAPAPVFAAPDAVLEERGLLVNGAAGRWTNNGHCNDVPENVDTSKQVWERDECKTYVGQKAGKFIWDGSSQESVEGCGWWGRGVIQTTGRQNFGTLNHYLGRSHVDPSTIGKTIDGVTVEAPPENPLYAELDFCSNPGLICSSEENKEIKWIAGLFYWVTSVQAYNDEGGQYADWNYYNELKKYVDSGLQGSQFIDDVSGIVNRGCPDLTCSTGDVHNVKERRENFKLVLQKLGLDPR
;
A
#
# COMPACT_ATOMS: atom_id res chain seq x y z
N MET A 1 -17.26 53.85 -28.93
CA MET A 1 -16.97 53.09 -27.70
C MET A 1 -17.87 51.88 -27.72
N ALA A 2 -17.35 50.74 -28.18
CA ALA A 2 -18.04 49.46 -28.04
C ALA A 2 -17.61 48.90 -26.68
N PHE A 3 -18.57 48.52 -25.84
CA PHE A 3 -18.27 47.77 -24.63
C PHE A 3 -17.62 46.43 -25.03
N PRO A 4 -16.55 45.98 -24.35
CA PRO A 4 -16.06 44.62 -24.54
C PRO A 4 -17.16 43.68 -24.07
N VAL A 5 -17.59 42.78 -24.96
CA VAL A 5 -18.53 41.72 -24.60
C VAL A 5 -17.70 40.64 -23.89
N ALA A 6 -18.03 40.31 -22.64
CA ALA A 6 -17.30 39.31 -21.88
C ALA A 6 -17.41 37.94 -22.56
N GLN A 7 -16.30 37.20 -22.64
CA GLN A 7 -16.24 35.88 -23.26
C GLN A 7 -16.10 34.84 -22.14
N ALA A 8 -16.99 33.85 -22.12
CA ALA A 8 -16.99 32.86 -21.05
C ALA A 8 -15.82 31.87 -21.17
N ALA A 9 -15.28 31.44 -20.03
CA ALA A 9 -14.20 30.47 -19.91
C ALA A 9 -14.70 29.06 -20.26
N VAL A 10 -14.81 28.80 -21.56
CA VAL A 10 -15.39 27.56 -22.07
C VAL A 10 -14.35 26.86 -22.92
N ASN A 11 -13.93 25.67 -22.49
CA ASN A 11 -13.09 24.81 -23.33
C ASN A 11 -13.98 24.15 -24.38
N SER A 12 -13.54 24.15 -25.63
CA SER A 12 -14.26 23.51 -26.73
C SER A 12 -13.53 22.23 -27.15
N GLU A 13 -14.13 21.09 -26.85
CA GLU A 13 -13.68 19.79 -27.35
C GLU A 13 -14.55 19.39 -28.53
N ILE A 14 -13.90 18.95 -29.61
CA ILE A 14 -14.60 18.52 -30.81
C ILE A 14 -14.24 17.07 -31.07
N SER A 15 -15.26 16.22 -31.12
CA SER A 15 -15.14 14.82 -31.51
C SER A 15 -16.03 14.53 -32.71
N ILE A 16 -15.66 13.52 -33.49
CA ILE A 16 -16.45 13.03 -34.62
C ILE A 16 -17.28 11.86 -34.12
N VAL A 17 -18.59 11.87 -34.36
CA VAL A 17 -19.48 10.77 -33.95
C VAL A 17 -20.40 10.41 -35.10
N GLY A 18 -20.21 9.21 -35.67
CA GLY A 18 -21.06 8.65 -36.73
C GLY A 18 -20.50 8.85 -38.14
N SER A 19 -20.89 7.93 -39.04
CA SER A 19 -20.25 7.58 -40.32
C SER A 19 -19.51 8.71 -41.04
N GLU A 20 -18.18 8.63 -41.07
CA GLU A 20 -17.36 9.46 -41.93
C GLU A 20 -17.63 9.09 -43.40
N SER A 21 -18.19 10.03 -44.16
CA SER A 21 -18.22 9.95 -45.61
C SER A 21 -17.85 11.30 -46.19
N GLN A 22 -17.32 11.31 -47.42
CA GLN A 22 -17.05 12.57 -48.11
C GLN A 22 -18.31 13.44 -48.37
N TRP A 23 -19.52 12.91 -48.11
CA TRP A 23 -20.80 13.54 -48.43
C TRP A 23 -21.62 14.01 -47.23
N TRP A 24 -21.56 13.31 -46.09
CA TRP A 24 -22.29 13.64 -44.86
C TRP A 24 -21.45 13.25 -43.64
N ASN A 25 -21.25 14.20 -42.72
CA ASN A 25 -20.51 14.00 -41.47
C ASN A 25 -21.27 14.64 -40.30
N THR A 26 -21.15 14.02 -39.13
CA THR A 26 -21.74 14.50 -37.88
C THR A 26 -20.63 14.76 -36.86
N TYR A 27 -20.60 15.98 -36.34
CA TYR A 27 -19.61 16.43 -35.37
C TYR A 27 -20.29 16.70 -34.04
N LYS A 28 -19.72 16.20 -32.94
CA LYS A 28 -20.12 16.58 -31.58
C LYS A 28 -19.12 17.61 -31.06
N VAL A 29 -19.64 18.77 -30.69
CA VAL A 29 -18.86 19.84 -30.07
C VAL A 29 -19.32 19.99 -28.63
N SER A 30 -18.41 19.72 -27.69
CA SER A 30 -18.62 19.96 -26.27
C SER A 30 -18.03 21.30 -25.88
N LEU A 31 -18.79 22.09 -25.13
CA LEU A 31 -18.44 23.40 -24.60
C LEU A 31 -18.56 23.32 -23.08
N THR A 32 -17.43 23.12 -22.40
CA THR A 32 -17.36 22.87 -20.95
C THR A 32 -17.01 24.15 -20.19
N ASN A 33 -17.77 24.48 -19.15
CA ASN A 33 -17.42 25.59 -18.25
C ASN A 33 -16.22 25.20 -17.37
N THR A 34 -15.03 25.70 -17.69
CA THR A 34 -13.81 25.47 -16.91
C THR A 34 -13.56 26.56 -15.86
N GLY A 35 -14.44 27.55 -15.77
CA GLY A 35 -14.37 28.60 -14.77
C GLY A 35 -14.93 28.15 -13.41
N SER A 36 -14.56 28.84 -12.33
CA SER A 36 -15.01 28.54 -10.96
C SER A 36 -16.42 29.03 -10.63
N LYS A 37 -17.10 29.72 -11.56
CA LYS A 37 -18.45 30.26 -11.40
C LYS A 37 -19.41 29.68 -12.45
N ALA A 38 -20.68 29.56 -12.10
CA ALA A 38 -21.71 29.21 -13.06
C ALA A 38 -21.92 30.35 -14.08
N ILE A 39 -22.21 30.02 -15.33
CA ILE A 39 -22.43 30.99 -16.42
C ILE A 39 -23.94 31.12 -16.69
N GLU A 40 -24.48 32.33 -16.65
CA GLU A 40 -25.88 32.58 -17.04
C GLU A 40 -26.05 32.48 -18.57
N LEU A 41 -26.97 31.62 -19.03
CA LEU A 41 -27.22 31.38 -20.46
C LEU A 41 -28.44 32.13 -21.00
N ARG A 42 -29.15 32.92 -20.19
CA ARG A 42 -30.19 33.84 -20.68
C ARG A 42 -29.57 34.82 -21.67
N ASP A 43 -30.13 34.87 -22.87
CA ASP A 43 -29.68 35.69 -24.00
C ASP A 43 -28.27 35.38 -24.53
N ALA A 44 -27.67 34.26 -24.09
CA ALA A 44 -26.36 33.82 -24.53
C ALA A 44 -26.35 33.39 -26.00
N LYS A 45 -25.17 33.48 -26.63
CA LYS A 45 -24.96 33.11 -28.04
C LYS A 45 -23.72 32.24 -28.16
N ILE A 46 -23.83 31.14 -28.89
CA ILE A 46 -22.67 30.39 -29.36
C ILE A 46 -22.40 30.82 -30.79
N VAL A 47 -21.18 31.30 -31.05
CA VAL A 47 -20.75 31.73 -32.37
C VAL A 47 -19.51 30.96 -32.79
N PHE A 48 -19.43 30.62 -34.08
CA PHE A 48 -18.29 29.93 -34.68
C PHE A 48 -18.30 30.11 -36.20
N ASP A 49 -17.14 29.96 -36.83
CA ASP A 49 -17.00 30.01 -38.29
C ASP A 49 -16.87 28.59 -38.84
N SER A 50 -17.29 28.41 -40.10
CA SER A 50 -17.16 27.12 -40.81
C SER A 50 -16.82 27.34 -42.29
N ASN A 51 -16.21 26.35 -42.92
CA ASN A 51 -15.99 26.31 -44.37
C ASN A 51 -17.26 25.92 -45.16
N LEU A 52 -18.28 25.40 -44.47
CA LEU A 52 -19.54 24.91 -45.06
C LEU A 52 -20.75 25.62 -44.45
N THR A 53 -21.82 25.77 -45.24
CA THR A 53 -23.14 26.14 -44.70
C THR A 53 -23.73 24.98 -43.91
N MET A 54 -24.52 25.26 -42.88
CA MET A 54 -25.11 24.22 -42.04
C MET A 54 -26.52 24.57 -41.55
N SER A 55 -27.25 23.55 -41.14
CA SER A 55 -28.53 23.67 -40.43
C SER A 55 -28.30 23.91 -38.93
N ALA A 56 -29.38 24.27 -38.22
CA ALA A 56 -29.33 24.44 -36.78
C ALA A 56 -28.78 23.17 -36.10
N PRO A 57 -27.76 23.28 -35.23
CA PRO A 57 -27.26 22.14 -34.48
C PRO A 57 -28.29 21.67 -33.46
N SER A 58 -28.28 20.38 -33.14
CA SER A 58 -29.03 19.90 -31.96
C SER A 58 -28.26 20.23 -30.68
N TRP A 59 -29.00 20.40 -29.59
CA TRP A 59 -28.47 20.81 -28.29
C TRP A 59 -28.80 19.76 -27.22
N SER A 60 -27.84 19.50 -26.35
CA SER A 60 -28.07 18.81 -25.08
C SER A 60 -27.14 19.35 -24.00
N ALA A 61 -27.63 19.47 -22.77
CA ALA A 61 -26.81 19.82 -21.61
C ALA A 61 -27.41 19.18 -20.35
N ALA A 62 -26.56 18.65 -19.47
CA ALA A 62 -27.01 18.06 -18.22
C ALA A 62 -27.40 19.17 -17.22
N GLY A 63 -28.54 19.02 -16.53
CA GLY A 63 -28.96 19.94 -15.47
C GLY A 63 -29.47 21.32 -15.94
N ILE A 64 -29.51 21.59 -17.24
CA ILE A 64 -30.00 22.85 -17.84
C ILE A 64 -31.33 22.59 -18.55
N SER A 65 -32.29 23.50 -18.41
CA SER A 65 -33.57 23.42 -19.13
C SER A 65 -33.35 23.56 -20.64
N TYR A 66 -34.18 22.93 -21.46
CA TYR A 66 -34.06 23.04 -22.92
C TYR A 66 -34.36 24.48 -23.37
N PRO A 67 -33.43 25.18 -24.07
CA PRO A 67 -33.64 26.57 -24.48
C PRO A 67 -34.50 26.66 -25.75
N ASN A 68 -35.17 27.81 -25.91
CA ASN A 68 -35.62 28.25 -27.22
C ASN A 68 -34.40 28.68 -28.03
N MET A 69 -34.14 28.01 -29.15
CA MET A 69 -32.96 28.25 -29.98
C MET A 69 -33.30 28.90 -31.31
N SER A 70 -32.49 29.87 -31.72
CA SER A 70 -32.52 30.40 -33.08
C SER A 70 -31.12 30.35 -33.68
N PHE A 71 -31.02 29.81 -34.91
CA PHE A 71 -29.75 29.60 -35.58
C PHE A 71 -29.68 30.38 -36.89
N SER A 72 -28.50 30.94 -37.19
CA SER A 72 -28.20 31.56 -38.48
C SER A 72 -26.81 31.16 -38.95
N SER A 73 -26.67 30.93 -40.27
CA SER A 73 -25.39 30.63 -40.95
C SER A 73 -25.27 31.59 -42.14
N ASN A 74 -24.37 32.57 -42.05
CA ASN A 74 -24.26 33.67 -43.02
C ASN A 74 -22.92 33.63 -43.76
N ALA A 75 -22.95 33.64 -45.09
CA ALA A 75 -21.73 33.65 -45.90
C ALA A 75 -20.95 34.98 -45.75
N GLN A 76 -19.64 34.88 -45.49
CA GLN A 76 -18.67 35.98 -45.49
C GLN A 76 -17.42 35.58 -46.29
N GLY A 77 -17.46 35.78 -47.61
CA GLY A 77 -16.38 35.32 -48.48
C GLY A 77 -16.37 33.79 -48.58
N ASN A 78 -15.26 33.16 -48.21
CA ASN A 78 -15.07 31.70 -48.25
C ASN A 78 -15.45 30.99 -46.93
N VAL A 79 -15.90 31.72 -45.91
CA VAL A 79 -16.31 31.17 -44.61
C VAL A 79 -17.75 31.55 -44.30
N PHE A 80 -18.43 30.75 -43.48
CA PHE A 80 -19.78 30.99 -42.99
C PHE A 80 -19.72 31.31 -41.51
N LYS A 81 -20.32 32.44 -41.11
CA LYS A 81 -20.48 32.82 -39.70
C LYS A 81 -21.75 32.21 -39.14
N ASN A 82 -21.60 31.35 -38.15
CA ASN A 82 -22.68 30.65 -37.50
C ASN A 82 -22.97 31.29 -36.14
N THR A 83 -24.25 31.41 -35.80
CA THR A 83 -24.70 31.95 -34.52
C THR A 83 -25.92 31.18 -34.06
N LEU A 84 -25.80 30.52 -32.91
CA LEU A 84 -26.87 29.88 -32.16
C LEU A 84 -27.20 30.75 -30.94
N ALA A 85 -28.33 31.46 -30.99
CA ALA A 85 -28.81 32.24 -29.87
C ALA A 85 -29.75 31.40 -28.99
N LEU A 86 -29.54 31.47 -27.67
CA LEU A 86 -30.28 30.75 -26.65
C LEU A 86 -31.22 31.71 -25.91
N ALA A 87 -32.47 31.30 -25.72
CA ALA A 87 -33.45 32.04 -24.94
C ALA A 87 -34.17 31.11 -23.95
N PHE A 88 -34.37 31.59 -22.72
CA PHE A 88 -34.98 30.82 -21.63
C PHE A 88 -36.20 31.57 -21.08
N ASP A 89 -37.25 30.83 -20.69
CA ASP A 89 -38.43 31.43 -20.07
C ASP A 89 -38.12 31.98 -18.66
N ASN A 90 -38.86 33.02 -18.22
CA ASN A 90 -38.65 33.69 -16.93
C ASN A 90 -39.23 32.93 -15.71
N GLY A 91 -39.56 31.64 -15.86
CA GLY A 91 -40.08 30.83 -14.76
C GLY A 91 -38.99 30.44 -13.77
N SER A 92 -39.30 30.44 -12.47
CA SER A 92 -38.37 30.02 -11.41
C SER A 92 -37.96 28.54 -11.46
N TRP A 93 -38.68 27.73 -12.25
CA TRP A 93 -38.36 26.32 -12.52
C TRP A 93 -37.33 26.13 -13.66
N VAL A 94 -37.02 27.20 -14.41
CA VAL A 94 -36.10 27.15 -15.55
C VAL A 94 -34.67 27.24 -15.05
N LYS A 95 -33.89 26.19 -15.27
CA LYS A 95 -32.46 26.13 -14.98
C LYS A 95 -31.69 26.69 -16.17
N SER A 96 -31.21 27.92 -16.08
CA SER A 96 -30.50 28.62 -17.18
C SER A 96 -29.01 28.84 -16.93
N GLN A 97 -28.47 28.37 -15.80
CA GLN A 97 -27.07 28.51 -15.45
C GLN A 97 -26.29 27.24 -15.78
N LEU A 98 -25.13 27.38 -16.45
CA LEU A 98 -24.17 26.31 -16.71
C LEU A 98 -23.16 26.23 -15.55
N PRO A 99 -23.22 25.22 -14.66
CA PRO A 99 -22.30 25.09 -13.53
C PRO A 99 -20.85 24.85 -13.98
N SER A 100 -19.89 25.08 -13.07
CA SER A 100 -18.48 24.69 -13.28
C SER A 100 -18.37 23.19 -13.55
N GLY A 101 -17.54 22.78 -14.52
CA GLY A 101 -17.33 21.40 -14.95
C GLY A 101 -18.43 20.81 -15.83
N GLN A 102 -19.58 21.47 -15.98
CA GLN A 102 -20.68 20.99 -16.82
C GLN A 102 -20.52 21.45 -18.27
N SER A 103 -21.11 20.68 -19.19
CA SER A 103 -20.92 20.88 -20.63
C SER A 103 -22.22 21.09 -21.40
N ILE A 104 -22.11 21.95 -22.41
CA ILE A 104 -23.06 22.08 -23.51
C ILE A 104 -22.58 21.20 -24.65
N VAL A 105 -23.43 20.33 -25.18
CA VAL A 105 -23.10 19.51 -26.35
C VAL A 105 -23.94 19.93 -27.55
N LEU A 106 -23.26 20.32 -28.63
CA LEU A 106 -23.84 20.59 -29.93
C LEU A 106 -23.58 19.41 -30.87
N THR A 107 -24.61 18.92 -31.55
CA THR A 107 -24.41 17.98 -32.68
C THR A 107 -24.64 18.71 -34.00
N ILE A 108 -23.59 18.80 -34.81
CA ILE A 108 -23.56 19.51 -36.08
C ILE A 108 -23.54 18.48 -37.22
N GLY A 109 -24.62 18.41 -38.00
CA GLY A 109 -24.67 17.64 -39.24
C GLY A 109 -24.33 18.54 -40.44
N VAL A 110 -23.37 18.13 -41.26
CA VAL A 110 -22.99 18.85 -42.48
C VAL A 110 -22.88 17.92 -43.68
N SER A 111 -23.12 18.49 -44.87
CA SER A 111 -22.80 17.83 -46.14
C SER A 111 -21.40 18.21 -46.60
N GLY A 112 -20.41 17.36 -46.30
CA GLY A 112 -18.99 17.60 -46.53
C GLY A 112 -18.16 17.54 -45.24
N VAL A 113 -16.87 17.89 -45.32
CA VAL A 113 -15.94 17.86 -44.17
C VAL A 113 -15.78 19.27 -43.58
N LEU A 114 -16.06 19.43 -42.29
CA LEU A 114 -15.79 20.69 -41.58
C LEU A 114 -14.30 20.92 -41.42
N ASP A 115 -13.87 22.16 -41.59
CA ASP A 115 -12.54 22.61 -41.16
C ASP A 115 -12.53 22.69 -39.62
N MET A 116 -12.03 21.63 -39.02
CA MET A 116 -12.01 21.44 -37.56
C MET A 116 -11.13 22.48 -36.87
N THR A 117 -10.04 22.90 -37.51
CA THR A 117 -9.15 23.94 -36.99
C THR A 117 -9.87 25.29 -36.99
N LEU A 118 -10.55 25.64 -38.09
CA LEU A 118 -11.35 26.86 -38.14
C LEU A 118 -12.47 26.85 -37.10
N LEU A 119 -13.15 25.72 -36.92
CA LEU A 119 -14.21 25.56 -35.93
C LEU A 119 -13.66 25.75 -34.50
N GLN A 120 -12.57 25.05 -34.17
CA GLN A 120 -11.93 25.11 -32.86
C GLN A 120 -11.37 26.50 -32.54
N ASP A 121 -10.77 27.17 -33.52
CA ASP A 121 -10.18 28.51 -33.35
C ASP A 121 -11.24 29.61 -33.17
N THR A 122 -12.48 29.37 -33.61
CA THR A 122 -13.50 30.42 -33.66
C THR A 122 -14.69 30.18 -32.74
N ILE A 123 -14.93 28.95 -32.28
CA ILE A 123 -16.07 28.66 -31.43
C ILE A 123 -15.96 29.32 -30.06
N ARG A 124 -17.04 29.98 -29.64
CA ARG A 124 -17.10 30.68 -28.36
C ARG A 124 -18.54 30.86 -27.87
N LEU A 125 -18.71 30.75 -26.56
CA LEU A 125 -19.92 31.14 -25.83
C LEU A 125 -19.81 32.61 -25.40
N ILE A 126 -20.80 33.40 -25.76
CA ILE A 126 -20.95 34.81 -25.41
C ILE A 126 -22.15 34.91 -24.45
N ALA A 127 -21.91 35.32 -23.20
CA ALA A 127 -22.89 35.48 -22.13
C ALA A 127 -22.80 36.89 -21.52
N ASP A 128 -23.84 37.33 -20.79
CA ASP A 128 -23.99 38.73 -20.33
C ASP A 128 -23.34 39.01 -18.94
N ASP A 129 -22.78 37.99 -18.28
CA ASP A 129 -22.09 38.14 -16.99
C ASP A 129 -20.60 38.43 -17.16
N GLU A 130 -20.03 39.24 -16.26
CA GLU A 130 -18.59 39.55 -16.14
C GLU A 130 -17.78 38.26 -15.87
N VAL A 131 -17.50 37.50 -16.93
CA VAL A 131 -16.43 36.50 -16.92
C VAL A 131 -15.11 37.28 -16.98
N GLY A 132 -14.25 37.08 -15.99
CA GLY A 132 -12.98 37.80 -15.88
C GLY A 132 -12.15 37.72 -17.15
N ASP A 133 -11.38 38.76 -17.44
CA ASP A 133 -10.56 38.86 -18.65
C ASP A 133 -9.67 37.62 -18.84
N PRO A 134 -9.42 37.17 -20.09
CA PRO A 134 -8.49 36.08 -20.34
C PRO A 134 -7.10 36.47 -19.84
N GLU A 135 -6.45 35.55 -19.12
CA GLU A 135 -5.11 35.74 -18.58
C GLU A 135 -4.17 34.63 -19.06
N LEU A 136 -2.91 34.98 -19.24
CA LEU A 136 -1.84 34.08 -19.66
C LEU A 136 -0.63 34.35 -18.78
N SER A 137 -0.07 33.32 -18.18
CA SER A 137 1.18 33.38 -17.41
C SER A 137 2.20 32.40 -17.99
N LEU A 138 3.47 32.79 -17.99
CA LEU A 138 4.58 32.03 -18.53
C LEU A 138 5.75 32.08 -17.54
N LYS A 139 6.31 30.91 -17.21
CA LYS A 139 7.53 30.78 -16.42
C LYS A 139 8.50 29.78 -17.05
N ILE A 140 9.70 30.22 -17.43
CA ILE A 140 10.81 29.34 -17.77
C ILE A 140 11.25 28.61 -16.51
N ALA A 141 11.11 27.29 -16.51
CA ALA A 141 11.51 26.40 -15.43
C ALA A 141 12.98 25.95 -15.59
N SER A 142 13.47 25.85 -16.83
CA SER A 142 14.86 25.54 -17.16
C SER A 142 15.26 26.19 -18.49
N PRO A 143 16.51 26.65 -18.67
CA PRO A 143 17.53 26.76 -17.62
C PRO A 143 17.19 27.90 -16.63
N MET A 144 17.79 27.87 -15.44
CA MET A 144 17.67 28.98 -14.49
C MET A 144 18.47 30.19 -14.98
N ASN A 145 18.04 31.39 -14.59
CA ASN A 145 18.80 32.61 -14.90
C ASN A 145 20.17 32.59 -14.21
N GLY A 146 21.23 32.77 -15.00
CA GLY A 146 22.63 32.66 -14.57
C GLY A 146 23.23 31.26 -14.70
N ALA A 147 22.48 30.27 -15.20
CA ALA A 147 23.02 28.91 -15.36
C ALA A 147 24.23 28.90 -16.30
N GLU A 148 25.19 28.02 -16.01
CA GLU A 148 26.42 27.87 -16.76
C GLU A 148 26.49 26.49 -17.42
N PHE A 149 26.93 26.44 -18.67
CA PHE A 149 27.07 25.21 -19.46
C PHE A 149 28.43 25.22 -20.16
N GLU A 150 28.99 24.07 -20.49
CA GLU A 150 30.18 23.98 -21.35
C GLU A 150 29.77 23.93 -22.83
N GLU A 151 30.62 24.44 -23.72
CA GLU A 151 30.39 24.34 -25.17
C GLU A 151 30.26 22.87 -25.61
N GLY A 152 29.13 22.55 -26.26
CA GLY A 152 28.77 21.20 -26.71
C GLY A 152 27.89 20.40 -25.75
N GLN A 153 27.44 20.98 -24.63
CA GLN A 153 26.43 20.38 -23.75
C GLN A 153 25.00 20.66 -24.24
N ALA A 154 24.07 19.72 -24.01
CA ALA A 154 22.66 19.94 -24.31
C ALA A 154 22.01 20.79 -23.20
N VAL A 155 21.41 21.92 -23.58
CA VAL A 155 20.62 22.81 -22.72
C VAL A 155 19.15 22.51 -22.92
N THR A 156 18.51 21.96 -21.89
CA THR A 156 17.06 21.70 -21.90
C THR A 156 16.29 22.97 -21.51
N MET A 157 15.48 23.47 -22.42
CA MET A 157 14.57 24.61 -22.22
C MET A 157 13.19 24.08 -21.90
N LEU A 158 12.63 24.45 -20.75
CA LEU A 158 11.31 24.04 -20.28
C LEU A 158 10.52 25.27 -19.83
N ALA A 159 9.27 25.39 -20.27
CA ALA A 159 8.37 26.46 -19.89
C ALA A 159 7.06 25.94 -19.30
N ASN A 160 6.70 26.46 -18.12
CA ASN A 160 5.42 26.26 -17.49
C ASN A 160 4.49 27.41 -17.91
N VAL A 161 3.31 27.08 -18.40
CA VAL A 161 2.31 28.05 -18.84
C VAL A 161 1.01 27.80 -18.11
N THR A 162 0.38 28.86 -17.62
CA THR A 162 -1.02 28.83 -17.14
C THR A 162 -1.85 29.74 -18.01
N ALA A 163 -2.99 29.24 -18.50
CA ALA A 163 -3.94 30.01 -19.28
C ALA A 163 -5.29 29.98 -18.55
N THR A 164 -5.81 31.15 -18.18
CA THR A 164 -7.09 31.31 -17.47
C THR A 164 -8.07 31.96 -18.43
N ASN A 165 -9.27 31.37 -18.57
CA ASN A 165 -10.30 31.82 -19.52
C ASN A 165 -9.79 31.90 -20.98
N THR A 166 -8.77 31.11 -21.32
CA THR A 166 -8.18 30.90 -22.66
C THR A 166 -7.39 29.59 -22.66
N THR A 167 -7.03 29.07 -23.84
CA THR A 167 -6.12 27.90 -24.00
C THR A 167 -4.81 28.31 -24.68
N VAL A 168 -3.74 27.53 -24.47
CA VAL A 168 -2.42 27.76 -25.10
C VAL A 168 -2.42 27.28 -26.54
N LYS A 169 -1.99 28.13 -27.47
CA LYS A 169 -1.85 27.82 -28.90
C LYS A 169 -0.47 27.29 -29.24
N ALA A 170 0.59 27.92 -28.73
CA ALA A 170 1.96 27.43 -28.86
C ALA A 170 2.92 28.12 -27.88
N VAL A 171 4.02 27.44 -27.53
CA VAL A 171 5.22 28.03 -26.93
C VAL A 171 6.36 27.96 -27.92
N THR A 172 7.02 29.08 -28.17
CA THR A 172 8.18 29.17 -29.07
C THR A 172 9.43 29.50 -28.26
N PHE A 173 10.46 28.66 -28.38
CA PHE A 173 11.76 28.85 -27.74
C PHE A 173 12.76 29.49 -28.70
N PHE A 174 13.54 30.42 -28.18
CA PHE A 174 14.59 31.14 -28.88
C PHE A 174 15.89 31.11 -28.09
N VAL A 175 17.01 31.06 -28.81
CA VAL A 175 18.35 31.35 -28.29
C VAL A 175 18.89 32.53 -29.08
N ASP A 176 19.26 33.62 -28.39
CA ASP A 176 19.75 34.87 -29.01
C ASP A 176 18.85 35.38 -30.14
N ASN A 177 17.53 35.34 -29.89
CA ASN A 177 16.46 35.68 -30.83
C ASN A 177 16.34 34.77 -32.07
N THR A 178 17.12 33.69 -32.16
CA THR A 178 16.95 32.66 -33.19
C THR A 178 16.00 31.59 -32.67
N GLN A 179 14.92 31.30 -33.41
CA GLN A 179 13.94 30.28 -33.03
C GLN A 179 14.60 28.89 -33.05
N VAL A 180 14.54 28.19 -31.92
CA VAL A 180 15.02 26.80 -31.80
C VAL A 180 13.89 25.82 -32.05
N ALA A 181 12.72 26.06 -31.45
CA ALA A 181 11.57 25.18 -31.55
C ALA A 181 10.25 25.93 -31.33
N ARG A 182 9.16 25.41 -31.91
CA ARG A 182 7.78 25.81 -31.60
C ARG A 182 7.00 24.55 -31.19
N VAL A 183 6.43 24.58 -29.99
CA VAL A 183 5.80 23.44 -29.34
C VAL A 183 4.33 23.76 -29.10
N THR A 184 3.43 22.91 -29.61
CA THR A 184 1.97 23.14 -29.58
C THR A 184 1.24 22.29 -28.54
N GLN A 185 1.93 21.38 -27.84
CA GLN A 185 1.37 20.52 -26.80
C GLN A 185 2.31 20.47 -25.59
N ALA A 186 1.74 20.35 -24.39
CA ALA A 186 2.53 20.18 -23.17
C ALA A 186 3.10 18.74 -23.08
N PRO A 187 4.28 18.53 -22.46
CA PRO A 187 5.16 19.53 -21.85
C PRO A 187 5.86 20.42 -22.89
N PHE A 188 5.83 21.74 -22.66
CA PHE A 188 6.45 22.71 -23.57
C PHE A 188 7.97 22.73 -23.35
N GLN A 189 8.68 21.88 -24.08
CA GLN A 189 10.12 21.71 -23.93
C GLN A 189 10.86 21.65 -25.27
N ALA A 190 12.12 22.07 -25.26
CA ALA A 190 13.03 21.95 -26.40
C ALA A 190 14.48 21.87 -25.94
N ASN A 191 15.32 21.17 -26.71
CA ASN A 191 16.75 21.06 -26.43
C ASN A 191 17.55 21.94 -27.40
N TRP A 192 18.54 22.66 -26.87
CA TRP A 192 19.52 23.40 -27.65
C TRP A 192 20.93 22.90 -27.32
N LEU A 193 21.75 22.58 -28.32
CA LEU A 193 23.15 22.24 -28.11
C LEU A 193 23.94 23.55 -27.93
N SER A 194 24.57 23.75 -26.77
CA SER A 194 25.28 24.99 -26.43
C SER A 194 26.43 25.23 -27.40
N ALA A 195 26.27 26.24 -28.25
CA ALA A 195 27.23 26.58 -29.30
C ALA A 195 27.61 28.06 -29.19
N GLY A 196 28.92 28.33 -29.20
CA GLY A 196 29.46 29.65 -28.91
C GLY A 196 29.73 29.84 -27.42
N VAL A 197 30.92 30.33 -27.09
CA VAL A 197 31.29 30.68 -25.71
C VAL A 197 30.85 32.12 -25.42
N GLY A 198 30.24 32.34 -24.26
CA GLY A 198 29.76 33.65 -23.82
C GLY A 198 28.36 33.61 -23.20
N ALA A 199 27.78 34.78 -22.97
CA ALA A 199 26.41 34.89 -22.48
C ALA A 199 25.41 34.68 -23.62
N HIS A 200 24.43 33.80 -23.40
CA HIS A 200 23.32 33.54 -24.31
C HIS A 200 21.99 33.86 -23.65
N THR A 201 21.04 34.36 -24.42
CA THR A 201 19.68 34.64 -23.92
C THR A 201 18.72 33.56 -24.39
N ILE A 202 18.17 32.80 -23.45
CA ILE A 202 17.08 31.86 -23.71
C ILE A 202 15.76 32.59 -23.51
N LYS A 203 14.89 32.57 -24.52
CA LYS A 203 13.57 33.20 -24.47
C LYS A 203 12.48 32.20 -24.81
N ALA A 204 11.43 32.15 -24.01
CA ALA A 204 10.18 31.46 -24.32
C ALA A 204 9.11 32.51 -24.60
N MET A 205 8.30 32.29 -25.63
CA MET A 205 7.14 33.12 -25.96
C MET A 205 5.92 32.23 -26.13
N VAL A 206 4.88 32.46 -25.34
CA VAL A 206 3.61 31.76 -25.42
C VAL A 206 2.57 32.61 -26.14
N GLU A 207 1.76 31.95 -26.97
CA GLU A 207 0.57 32.50 -27.65
C GLU A 207 -0.65 31.70 -27.20
N SER A 208 -1.76 32.36 -26.87
CA SER A 208 -3.05 31.73 -26.57
C SER A 208 -4.00 31.78 -27.77
N HIS A 209 -5.05 30.96 -27.78
CA HIS A 209 -6.09 31.00 -28.82
C HIS A 209 -6.94 32.28 -28.76
N SER A 210 -7.03 32.95 -27.61
CA SER A 210 -7.63 34.29 -27.48
C SER A 210 -6.74 35.42 -28.02
N GLY A 211 -5.53 35.10 -28.50
CA GLY A 211 -4.58 36.05 -29.06
C GLY A 211 -3.70 36.75 -28.02
N LEU A 212 -3.71 36.31 -26.75
CA LEU A 212 -2.78 36.80 -25.74
C LEU A 212 -1.38 36.24 -25.99
N THR A 213 -0.37 37.06 -25.72
CA THR A 213 1.03 36.64 -25.79
C THR A 213 1.76 37.04 -24.52
N GLN A 214 2.61 36.15 -24.01
CA GLN A 214 3.57 36.44 -22.95
C GLN A 214 4.95 35.96 -23.36
N GLU A 215 6.00 36.65 -22.92
CA GLU A 215 7.36 36.20 -23.11
C GLU A 215 8.15 36.32 -21.80
N GLN A 216 9.11 35.42 -21.63
CA GLN A 216 10.10 35.49 -20.58
C GLN A 216 11.45 35.09 -21.14
N ALA A 217 12.50 35.73 -20.63
CA ALA A 217 13.88 35.40 -20.99
C ALA A 217 14.73 35.18 -19.75
N VAL A 218 15.71 34.31 -19.88
CA VAL A 218 16.76 34.05 -18.90
C VAL A 218 18.11 34.12 -19.60
N SER A 219 19.12 34.65 -18.92
CA SER A 219 20.50 34.64 -19.43
C SER A 219 21.23 33.43 -18.88
N ILE A 220 22.00 32.76 -19.72
CA ILE A 220 22.91 31.67 -19.35
C ILE A 220 24.32 32.00 -19.84
N THR A 221 25.35 31.35 -19.29
CA THR A 221 26.74 31.51 -19.75
C THR A 221 27.28 30.18 -20.27
N VAL A 222 27.68 30.13 -21.53
CA VAL A 222 28.40 28.98 -22.09
C VAL A 222 29.90 29.23 -21.94
N LYS A 223 30.60 28.33 -21.25
CA LYS A 223 32.04 28.37 -21.01
C LYS A 223 32.79 27.53 -22.04
N GLU A 224 34.01 27.96 -22.35
CA GLU A 224 34.92 27.20 -23.20
C GLU A 224 35.25 25.86 -22.52
N LYS A 225 35.11 24.77 -23.28
CA LYS A 225 35.43 23.42 -22.83
C LYS A 225 36.91 23.35 -22.40
N GLN A 226 37.17 23.17 -21.11
CA GLN A 226 38.53 23.22 -20.56
C GLN A 226 39.33 21.97 -20.95
N VAL A 227 40.53 22.17 -21.50
CA VAL A 227 41.58 21.15 -21.63
C VAL A 227 42.64 21.46 -20.58
N GLU A 228 42.78 20.60 -19.58
CA GLU A 228 43.54 20.89 -18.36
C GLU A 228 45.09 20.82 -18.57
N PRO A 229 45.86 21.86 -18.21
CA PRO A 229 47.32 21.80 -18.01
C PRO A 229 47.67 21.24 -16.61
N PRO A 230 48.93 20.84 -16.33
CA PRO A 230 49.29 20.17 -15.07
C PRO A 230 49.07 21.08 -13.86
N LEU A 231 48.32 20.58 -12.87
CA LEU A 231 47.99 21.24 -11.61
C LEU A 231 49.17 21.23 -10.63
N ASP A 232 49.51 22.41 -10.10
CA ASP A 232 50.47 22.58 -9.00
C ASP A 232 50.02 21.79 -7.75
N PRO A 233 50.96 21.22 -6.97
CA PRO A 233 50.64 20.42 -5.79
C PRO A 233 50.04 21.26 -4.66
N VAL A 234 48.87 20.84 -4.18
CA VAL A 234 48.14 21.49 -3.09
C VAL A 234 47.88 20.48 -1.99
N VAL A 235 48.35 20.74 -0.78
CA VAL A 235 47.93 20.02 0.43
C VAL A 235 46.67 20.69 0.97
N ARG A 236 45.57 19.95 1.07
CA ARG A 236 44.32 20.39 1.70
C ARG A 236 44.34 20.14 3.20
N GLU A 237 44.94 19.04 3.62
CA GLU A 237 45.08 18.70 5.03
C GLU A 237 46.47 18.11 5.30
N LEU A 238 47.11 18.57 6.37
CA LEU A 238 48.24 17.91 7.01
C LEU A 238 48.13 18.09 8.52
N THR A 239 47.79 17.02 9.22
CA THR A 239 47.57 17.02 10.68
C THR A 239 48.26 15.81 11.32
N PHE A 240 48.83 16.01 12.51
CA PHE A 240 49.25 14.87 13.34
C PHE A 240 48.02 14.24 13.98
N VAL A 241 47.93 12.91 13.88
CA VAL A 241 46.92 12.11 14.58
C VAL A 241 47.49 11.63 15.91
N ALA A 242 48.74 11.17 15.94
CA ALA A 242 49.46 10.76 17.15
C ALA A 242 50.99 10.81 16.95
N PRO A 243 51.80 11.00 18.00
CA PRO A 243 51.39 11.58 19.28
C PRO A 243 50.87 13.02 19.07
N THR A 244 50.30 13.65 20.10
CA THR A 244 49.79 15.02 20.03
C THR A 244 50.79 16.03 20.62
N GLN A 245 50.61 17.32 20.33
CA GLN A 245 51.48 18.38 20.85
C GLN A 245 51.50 18.38 22.39
N GLY A 246 52.69 18.27 22.96
CA GLY A 246 52.96 18.25 24.40
C GLY A 246 52.83 16.87 25.05
N GLN A 247 52.46 15.83 24.30
CA GLN A 247 52.25 14.49 24.86
C GLN A 247 53.51 13.98 25.57
N THR A 248 53.33 13.38 26.76
CA THR A 248 54.40 12.68 27.46
C THR A 248 54.53 11.25 26.95
N LEU A 249 55.74 10.78 26.67
CA LEU A 249 56.07 9.42 26.23
C LEU A 249 57.03 8.77 27.23
N THR A 250 57.06 7.44 27.29
CA THR A 250 58.04 6.73 28.15
C THR A 250 59.29 6.37 27.35
N VAL A 251 60.47 6.52 27.96
CA VAL A 251 61.73 6.10 27.35
C VAL A 251 61.75 4.59 27.07
N ASP A 252 62.36 4.17 25.97
CA ASP A 252 62.48 2.80 25.47
C ASP A 252 61.16 2.11 25.06
N GLN A 253 60.02 2.80 25.13
CA GLN A 253 58.73 2.30 24.64
C GLN A 253 58.45 2.73 23.19
N ALA A 254 58.13 1.78 22.31
CA ALA A 254 57.82 2.08 20.91
C ALA A 254 56.54 2.93 20.79
N THR A 255 56.67 4.12 20.20
CA THR A 255 55.58 5.06 19.91
C THR A 255 55.29 5.09 18.42
N THR A 256 54.02 5.13 18.01
CA THR A 256 53.66 5.26 16.59
C THR A 256 53.35 6.71 16.24
N ILE A 257 54.09 7.28 15.29
CA ILE A 257 53.81 8.58 14.69
C ILE A 257 52.78 8.36 13.58
N GLN A 258 51.60 8.95 13.71
CA GLN A 258 50.53 8.95 12.71
C GLN A 258 50.21 10.37 12.27
N ALA A 259 50.04 10.57 10.97
CA ALA A 259 49.60 11.83 10.40
C ALA A 259 48.56 11.59 9.30
N ARG A 260 47.56 12.47 9.24
CA ARG A 260 46.59 12.55 8.16
C ARG A 260 47.09 13.56 7.14
N VAL A 261 47.09 13.17 5.87
CA VAL A 261 47.47 14.02 4.76
C VAL A 261 46.50 13.83 3.60
N GLU A 262 45.99 14.94 3.08
CA GLU A 262 45.12 15.00 1.90
C GLU A 262 45.55 16.15 1.00
N GLY A 263 45.54 15.93 -0.31
CA GLY A 263 45.95 16.94 -1.28
C GLY A 263 46.05 16.39 -2.69
N ASP A 264 46.18 17.30 -3.66
CA ASP A 264 46.35 16.99 -5.09
C ASP A 264 47.82 17.15 -5.49
N SER A 265 48.28 16.31 -6.43
CA SER A 265 49.66 16.28 -6.96
C SER A 265 50.78 16.12 -5.90
N ILE A 266 50.46 15.63 -4.70
CA ILE A 266 51.42 15.22 -3.66
C ILE A 266 51.80 13.73 -3.78
N SER A 267 53.01 13.33 -3.37
CA SER A 267 53.52 11.97 -3.60
C SER A 267 54.13 11.27 -2.41
N THR A 268 54.75 11.99 -1.47
CA THR A 268 55.56 11.36 -0.41
C THR A 268 55.35 12.06 0.93
N LEU A 269 55.18 11.27 2.01
CA LEU A 269 55.17 11.76 3.38
C LEU A 269 56.40 11.22 4.13
N GLU A 270 57.22 12.12 4.67
CA GLU A 270 58.39 11.78 5.49
C GLU A 270 58.12 11.96 6.97
N PHE A 271 58.67 11.08 7.81
CA PHE A 271 58.58 11.11 9.27
C PHE A 271 59.95 11.38 9.89
N TRP A 272 60.00 12.29 10.86
CA TRP A 272 61.22 12.76 11.50
C TRP A 272 61.04 12.85 13.02
N ALA A 273 62.11 12.55 13.77
CA ALA A 273 62.22 12.84 15.19
C ALA A 273 63.49 13.67 15.44
N ASN A 274 63.31 14.79 16.11
CA ASN A 274 64.25 15.91 16.18
C ASN A 274 64.72 16.26 14.75
N ASP A 275 66.03 16.24 14.51
CA ASP A 275 66.61 16.51 13.20
C ASP A 275 66.96 15.23 12.41
N ARG A 276 66.48 14.05 12.85
CA ARG A 276 66.75 12.76 12.19
C ARG A 276 65.53 12.23 11.45
N LYS A 277 65.68 11.96 10.14
CA LYS A 277 64.67 11.26 9.35
C LYS A 277 64.54 9.83 9.83
N LEU A 278 63.32 9.46 10.18
CA LEU A 278 62.98 8.10 10.61
C LEU A 278 62.66 7.22 9.40
N GLY A 279 61.85 7.73 8.47
CA GLY A 279 61.46 7.04 7.25
C GLY A 279 60.49 7.85 6.39
N GLN A 280 59.93 7.23 5.35
CA GLN A 280 58.93 7.85 4.46
C GLN A 280 57.87 6.83 3.99
N ARG A 281 56.74 7.35 3.49
CA ARG A 281 55.62 6.61 2.88
C ARG A 281 55.20 7.28 1.58
N SER A 282 54.78 6.49 0.60
CA SER A 282 54.19 7.02 -0.64
C SER A 282 52.72 7.34 -0.39
N ILE A 283 52.25 8.50 -0.86
CA ILE A 283 50.86 8.94 -0.71
C ILE A 283 50.04 8.40 -1.89
N THR A 284 48.87 7.82 -1.61
CA THR A 284 47.92 7.30 -2.62
C THR A 284 46.53 7.93 -2.43
N PRO A 285 45.73 8.11 -3.50
CA PRO A 285 44.45 8.85 -3.40
C PRO A 285 43.42 8.26 -2.42
N THR A 286 43.45 6.96 -2.15
CA THR A 286 42.49 6.26 -1.28
C THR A 286 42.95 6.15 0.17
N GLN A 287 44.18 6.56 0.49
CA GLN A 287 44.73 6.48 1.84
C GLN A 287 45.03 7.89 2.35
N THR A 288 44.38 8.27 3.45
CA THR A 288 44.51 9.62 4.01
C THR A 288 45.25 9.65 5.33
N THR A 289 45.50 8.50 5.97
CA THR A 289 46.29 8.38 7.21
C THR A 289 47.51 7.48 7.03
N TYR A 290 48.65 7.93 7.53
CA TYR A 290 49.95 7.26 7.39
C TYR A 290 50.66 7.16 8.74
N SER A 291 51.41 6.07 8.94
CA SER A 291 52.07 5.79 10.22
C SER A 291 53.53 5.34 10.09
N TYR A 292 54.32 5.65 11.13
CA TYR A 292 55.70 5.22 11.30
C TYR A 292 56.03 4.98 12.79
N ALA A 293 56.63 3.84 13.12
CA ALA A 293 57.03 3.52 14.49
C ALA A 293 58.37 4.17 14.87
N TRP A 294 58.44 4.74 16.06
CA TRP A 294 59.61 5.39 16.64
C TRP A 294 59.72 5.09 18.15
N THR A 295 60.86 4.61 18.60
CA THR A 295 61.14 4.40 20.04
C THR A 295 62.08 5.51 20.52
N PRO A 296 61.64 6.43 21.41
CA PRO A 296 62.54 7.36 22.07
C PRO A 296 63.49 6.61 23.00
N ASN A 297 64.78 6.92 22.93
CA ASN A 297 65.83 6.23 23.69
C ASN A 297 66.52 7.13 24.73
N GLU A 298 66.02 8.36 24.91
CA GLU A 298 66.52 9.31 25.91
C GLU A 298 65.35 10.08 26.55
N VAL A 299 65.43 10.33 27.85
CA VAL A 299 64.47 11.14 28.62
C VAL A 299 64.68 12.62 28.32
N GLY A 300 63.59 13.37 28.11
CA GLY A 300 63.62 14.80 27.75
C GLY A 300 62.69 15.15 26.58
N ASN A 301 62.64 16.43 26.18
CA ASN A 301 61.76 16.87 25.10
C ASN A 301 62.29 16.44 23.72
N ALA A 302 61.41 15.88 22.89
CA ALA A 302 61.67 15.54 21.48
C ALA A 302 60.68 16.28 20.56
N THR A 303 61.12 16.67 19.36
CA THR A 303 60.26 17.30 18.34
C THR A 303 60.00 16.32 17.21
N LEU A 304 58.75 15.96 16.95
CA LEU A 304 58.37 15.11 15.82
C LEU A 304 57.90 15.95 14.65
N LYS A 305 58.28 15.59 13.44
CA LYS A 305 57.98 16.36 12.23
C LYS A 305 57.55 15.43 11.09
N VAL A 306 56.49 15.83 10.38
CA VAL A 306 56.07 15.21 9.12
C VAL A 306 56.18 16.20 7.98
N VAL A 307 56.69 15.75 6.84
CA VAL A 307 56.96 16.58 5.66
C VAL A 307 56.31 15.95 4.44
N VAL A 308 55.49 16.71 3.71
CA VAL A 308 54.85 16.29 2.46
C VAL A 308 55.65 16.81 1.28
N LEU A 309 55.98 15.91 0.37
CA LEU A 309 56.62 16.20 -0.90
C LEU A 309 55.65 15.92 -2.05
N GLY A 310 55.76 16.70 -3.12
CA GLY A 310 55.06 16.40 -4.38
C GLY A 310 55.92 15.62 -5.36
N GLN A 311 55.38 15.41 -6.57
CA GLN A 311 55.90 14.41 -7.51
C GLN A 311 57.36 14.64 -7.97
N ASP A 312 57.87 15.89 -7.97
CA ASP A 312 59.27 16.21 -8.27
C ASP A 312 60.16 16.31 -7.02
N ASN A 313 59.68 15.72 -5.90
CA ASN A 313 60.35 15.66 -4.60
C ASN A 313 60.58 17.04 -3.95
N GLN A 314 59.89 18.08 -4.43
CA GLN A 314 59.81 19.38 -3.79
C GLN A 314 58.98 19.30 -2.52
N MET A 315 59.42 20.02 -1.49
CA MET A 315 58.66 20.16 -0.25
C MET A 315 57.42 21.03 -0.49
N VAL A 316 56.24 20.48 -0.19
CA VAL A 316 54.95 21.14 -0.39
C VAL A 316 54.44 21.71 0.93
N GLU A 317 54.41 20.91 2.00
CA GLU A 317 54.04 21.36 3.34
C GLU A 317 54.76 20.55 4.44
N GLN A 318 54.88 21.08 5.65
CA GLN A 318 55.31 20.32 6.82
C GLN A 318 54.55 20.73 8.09
N ARG A 319 54.49 19.81 9.06
CA ARG A 319 54.02 20.06 10.42
C ARG A 319 55.00 19.50 11.42
N SER A 320 55.05 20.08 12.62
CA SER A 320 55.84 19.55 13.74
C SER A 320 55.09 19.67 15.04
N ILE A 321 55.34 18.73 15.93
CA ILE A 321 54.88 18.74 17.31
C ILE A 321 56.04 18.49 18.27
N ALA A 322 55.94 18.98 19.51
CA ALA A 322 56.86 18.63 20.59
C ALA A 322 56.22 17.58 21.51
N VAL A 323 57.00 16.64 22.04
CA VAL A 323 56.61 15.62 23.03
C VAL A 323 57.65 15.59 24.14
N SER A 324 57.29 15.18 25.36
CA SER A 324 58.22 15.06 26.51
C SER A 324 58.44 13.59 26.85
N VAL A 325 59.67 13.08 26.91
CA VAL A 325 59.94 11.69 27.30
C VAL A 325 60.29 11.61 28.79
N GLN A 326 59.62 10.76 29.58
CA GLN A 326 59.78 10.61 31.05
C GLN A 326 59.99 9.13 31.48
N ASP A 327 60.26 8.92 32.77
CA ASP A 327 60.48 7.61 33.43
C ASP A 327 59.23 7.22 34.28
N GLU A 328 58.99 5.93 34.53
CA GLU A 328 57.67 5.40 35.04
C GLU A 328 57.33 5.72 36.53
N PRO A 329 56.05 6.05 36.89
CA PRO A 329 55.56 6.31 38.27
C PRO A 329 54.88 5.11 39.00
N SER A 330 54.49 5.28 40.28
CA SER A 330 53.85 4.27 41.17
C SER A 330 52.35 4.54 41.44
N PHE A 331 51.52 3.49 41.58
CA PHE A 331 50.04 3.53 41.44
C PHE A 331 49.21 3.22 42.70
N VAL A 332 47.99 3.77 42.83
CA VAL A 332 47.00 3.58 43.93
C VAL A 332 45.66 3.05 43.35
N SER A 333 44.87 2.29 44.13
CA SER A 333 43.62 1.66 43.65
C SER A 333 42.37 2.56 43.76
N PRO A 334 41.35 2.40 42.88
CA PRO A 334 40.16 3.26 42.80
C PRO A 334 39.15 3.06 43.94
N GLU A 335 38.19 3.97 44.09
CA GLU A 335 36.99 3.88 44.96
C GLU A 335 35.69 3.84 44.14
N VAL A 336 34.67 3.07 44.58
CA VAL A 336 33.36 2.95 43.91
C VAL A 336 32.18 2.86 44.90
N SER A 337 31.03 3.46 44.54
CA SER A 337 29.78 3.41 45.33
C SER A 337 28.54 3.63 44.45
N PHE A 338 27.38 3.08 44.84
CA PHE A 338 26.10 3.32 44.15
C PHE A 338 25.46 4.64 44.60
N ILE A 339 24.99 5.44 43.64
CA ILE A 339 24.09 6.59 43.86
C ILE A 339 22.63 6.14 43.71
N SER A 340 22.33 5.34 42.69
CA SER A 340 21.02 4.74 42.41
C SER A 340 21.21 3.35 41.76
N PRO A 341 20.34 2.36 42.01
CA PRO A 341 19.24 2.37 42.97
C PRO A 341 19.74 2.34 44.42
N ALA A 342 18.91 2.81 45.36
CA ALA A 342 19.23 2.66 46.79
C ALA A 342 19.13 1.18 47.21
N ASN A 343 19.94 0.76 48.19
CA ASN A 343 19.87 -0.60 48.72
C ASN A 343 18.48 -0.90 49.30
N GLY A 344 17.83 -1.95 48.81
CA GLY A 344 16.46 -2.35 49.12
C GLY A 344 15.38 -1.80 48.18
N SER A 345 15.75 -1.14 47.08
CA SER A 345 14.79 -0.63 46.09
C SER A 345 14.02 -1.78 45.42
N LYS A 346 12.78 -1.49 45.01
CA LYS A 346 11.89 -2.46 44.34
C LYS A 346 11.57 -2.00 42.93
N PHE A 347 11.58 -2.94 41.98
CA PHE A 347 11.27 -2.71 40.57
C PHE A 347 10.38 -3.83 40.04
N GLU A 348 9.57 -3.56 39.02
CA GLU A 348 8.76 -4.59 38.37
C GLU A 348 9.53 -5.26 37.24
N ASP A 349 9.19 -6.51 36.93
CA ASP A 349 9.74 -7.25 35.79
C ASP A 349 9.49 -6.50 34.47
N GLY A 350 10.55 -6.30 33.68
CA GLY A 350 10.53 -5.47 32.47
C GLY A 350 10.74 -3.97 32.71
N ASN A 351 10.73 -3.47 33.96
CA ASN A 351 11.00 -2.05 34.21
C ASN A 351 12.48 -1.73 33.99
N THR A 352 12.71 -0.54 33.44
CA THR A 352 14.05 0.04 33.36
C THR A 352 14.48 0.59 34.72
N VAL A 353 15.55 0.02 35.26
CA VAL A 353 16.23 0.47 36.47
C VAL A 353 17.33 1.45 36.10
N ALA A 354 17.18 2.70 36.51
CA ALA A 354 18.22 3.71 36.36
C ALA A 354 19.35 3.48 37.38
N ILE A 355 20.46 2.95 36.91
CA ILE A 355 21.68 2.72 37.69
C ILE A 355 22.58 3.94 37.54
N THR A 356 23.07 4.46 38.66
CA THR A 356 24.09 5.51 38.67
C THR A 356 25.12 5.17 39.74
N VAL A 357 26.37 5.14 39.33
CA VAL A 357 27.53 4.79 40.17
C VAL A 357 28.45 6.00 40.26
N ARG A 358 29.07 6.19 41.42
CA ARG A 358 30.17 7.11 41.62
C ARG A 358 31.45 6.31 41.76
N ALA A 359 32.40 6.53 40.87
CA ALA A 359 33.74 5.98 40.97
C ALA A 359 34.79 7.09 40.81
N THR A 360 35.89 7.01 41.55
CA THR A 360 36.98 7.98 41.53
C THR A 360 38.31 7.28 41.81
N ASP A 361 39.39 7.76 41.21
CA ASP A 361 40.75 7.33 41.55
C ASP A 361 41.57 8.49 42.15
N ALA A 362 42.50 8.18 43.04
CA ALA A 362 43.38 9.14 43.71
C ALA A 362 44.47 9.70 42.78
N ASP A 363 44.97 8.92 41.82
CA ASP A 363 45.93 9.31 40.77
C ASP A 363 45.26 9.67 39.42
N ASP A 364 43.92 9.74 39.40
CA ASP A 364 43.08 10.23 38.30
C ASP A 364 43.21 9.43 36.99
N ASP A 365 43.47 8.12 37.11
CA ASP A 365 43.65 7.18 35.99
C ASP A 365 42.69 5.98 36.03
N LEU A 366 41.48 6.20 36.58
CA LEU A 366 40.39 5.25 36.50
C LEU A 366 40.16 4.82 35.04
N SER A 367 40.25 3.52 34.75
CA SER A 367 40.16 2.97 33.40
C SER A 367 38.72 2.66 33.01
N HIS A 368 38.02 1.87 33.83
CA HIS A 368 36.65 1.46 33.53
C HIS A 368 35.85 1.12 34.78
N VAL A 369 34.53 1.23 34.66
CA VAL A 369 33.57 0.81 35.69
C VAL A 369 32.62 -0.21 35.06
N ILE A 370 32.56 -1.40 35.62
CA ILE A 370 31.64 -2.47 35.19
C ILE A 370 30.55 -2.63 36.24
N VAL A 371 29.30 -2.67 35.81
CA VAL A 371 28.15 -3.01 36.65
C VAL A 371 27.59 -4.36 36.22
N THR A 372 27.34 -5.25 37.19
CA THR A 372 26.72 -6.56 36.98
C THR A 372 25.45 -6.72 37.81
N ALA A 373 24.50 -7.53 37.32
CA ALA A 373 23.34 -8.01 38.07
C ALA A 373 23.46 -9.53 38.21
N ASN A 374 23.46 -10.05 39.44
CA ASN A 374 23.59 -11.49 39.69
C ASN A 374 24.80 -12.15 38.97
N ASN A 375 25.91 -11.41 38.83
CA ASN A 375 27.14 -11.76 38.10
C ASN A 375 27.08 -11.68 36.56
N GLN A 376 26.00 -11.17 35.96
CA GLN A 376 25.93 -10.87 34.53
C GLN A 376 26.22 -9.39 34.28
N GLN A 377 27.19 -9.07 33.42
CA GLN A 377 27.52 -7.69 33.06
C GLN A 377 26.34 -7.00 32.39
N ILE A 378 26.00 -5.83 32.92
CA ILE A 378 24.93 -4.96 32.44
C ILE A 378 25.52 -3.77 31.67
N CYS A 379 26.49 -3.10 32.29
CA CYS A 379 27.06 -1.85 31.79
C CYS A 379 28.57 -1.88 31.97
N GLU A 380 29.26 -1.24 31.03
CA GLU A 380 30.68 -0.99 31.09
C GLU A 380 30.91 0.44 30.63
N PHE A 381 31.57 1.22 31.49
CA PHE A 381 31.85 2.62 31.24
C PHE A 381 33.34 2.79 31.05
N ASN A 382 33.74 3.54 30.02
CA ASN A 382 35.14 3.93 29.86
C ASN A 382 35.37 5.26 30.58
N ALA A 383 36.01 5.19 31.75
CA ALA A 383 36.24 6.34 32.62
C ALA A 383 37.22 7.37 32.01
N SER A 384 37.91 7.03 30.91
CA SER A 384 38.71 7.99 30.14
C SER A 384 37.87 8.92 29.26
N THR A 385 36.62 8.57 28.97
CA THR A 385 35.71 9.36 28.11
C THR A 385 34.41 9.75 28.79
N GLU A 386 34.11 9.16 29.94
CA GLU A 386 32.86 9.33 30.66
C GLU A 386 33.14 9.77 32.10
N SER A 387 32.51 10.86 32.54
CA SER A 387 32.62 11.37 33.92
C SER A 387 31.37 11.09 34.76
N GLN A 388 30.36 10.47 34.16
CA GLN A 388 29.11 10.05 34.79
C GLN A 388 28.86 8.59 34.43
N TYR A 389 28.79 7.72 35.44
CA TYR A 389 28.59 6.29 35.24
C TYR A 389 27.12 5.96 35.48
N SER A 390 26.30 6.22 34.48
CA SER A 390 24.86 5.97 34.53
C SER A 390 24.41 5.13 33.36
N CYS A 391 23.63 4.09 33.64
CA CYS A 391 23.01 3.28 32.62
C CYS A 391 21.63 2.81 33.06
N ASN A 392 20.85 2.39 32.08
CA ASN A 392 19.54 1.81 32.29
C ASN A 392 19.66 0.30 32.16
N TRP A 393 19.09 -0.42 33.13
CA TRP A 393 19.05 -1.87 33.15
C TRP A 393 17.61 -2.37 33.19
N THR A 394 17.19 -3.15 32.20
CA THR A 394 15.88 -3.79 32.23
C THR A 394 15.90 -4.97 33.20
N ALA A 395 15.08 -4.90 34.25
CA ALA A 395 14.98 -5.95 35.25
C ALA A 395 14.20 -7.16 34.69
N SER A 396 14.90 -8.15 34.14
CA SER A 396 14.29 -9.32 33.46
C SER A 396 14.29 -10.61 34.29
N GLN A 397 14.61 -10.52 35.58
CA GLN A 397 14.70 -11.67 36.47
C GLN A 397 14.00 -11.35 37.80
N VAL A 398 12.81 -11.93 37.99
CA VAL A 398 12.03 -11.84 39.23
C VAL A 398 12.80 -12.43 40.43
N GLY A 399 12.80 -11.71 41.55
CA GLY A 399 13.43 -12.09 42.82
C GLY A 399 14.42 -11.04 43.33
N ASP A 400 15.16 -11.37 44.39
CA ASP A 400 16.23 -10.50 44.88
C ASP A 400 17.41 -10.51 43.89
N VAL A 401 17.79 -9.32 43.41
CA VAL A 401 18.91 -9.11 42.51
C VAL A 401 20.01 -8.36 43.25
N THR A 402 21.23 -8.89 43.21
CA THR A 402 22.41 -8.18 43.71
C THR A 402 23.08 -7.45 42.55
N LEU A 403 23.07 -6.12 42.61
CA LEU A 403 23.87 -5.28 41.72
C LEU A 403 25.27 -5.11 42.31
N GLU A 404 26.29 -5.32 41.49
CA GLU A 404 27.70 -5.15 41.84
C GLU A 404 28.35 -4.18 40.86
N ALA A 405 29.03 -3.16 41.37
CA ALA A 405 29.86 -2.24 40.58
C ALA A 405 31.33 -2.45 40.93
N VAL A 406 32.16 -2.66 39.91
CA VAL A 406 33.62 -2.82 39.99
C VAL A 406 34.28 -1.68 39.23
N ALA A 407 35.11 -0.90 39.91
CA ALA A 407 35.94 0.13 39.30
C ALA A 407 37.38 -0.39 39.19
N THR A 408 38.01 -0.17 38.03
CA THR A 408 39.36 -0.63 37.70
C THR A 408 40.20 0.53 37.18
N ASP A 409 41.41 0.70 37.69
CA ASP A 409 42.37 1.70 37.19
C ASP A 409 43.19 1.21 35.99
N ALA A 410 44.02 2.09 35.45
CA ALA A 410 44.90 1.77 34.33
C ALA A 410 45.98 0.70 34.64
N GLN A 411 46.20 0.34 35.90
CA GLN A 411 47.13 -0.71 36.33
C GLN A 411 46.45 -1.98 36.83
N ASN A 412 45.13 -2.09 36.61
CA ASN A 412 44.26 -3.18 37.00
C ASN A 412 44.11 -3.37 38.51
N LEU A 413 44.29 -2.33 39.33
CA LEU A 413 43.80 -2.38 40.71
C LEU A 413 42.31 -2.08 40.71
N THR A 414 41.57 -2.74 41.60
CA THR A 414 40.10 -2.74 41.58
C THR A 414 39.48 -2.49 42.95
N SER A 415 38.32 -1.85 42.97
CA SER A 415 37.41 -1.82 44.12
C SER A 415 35.99 -2.21 43.74
N THR A 416 35.18 -2.61 44.72
CA THR A 416 33.84 -3.17 44.49
C THR A 416 32.81 -2.62 45.48
N ALA A 417 31.62 -2.28 44.98
CA ALA A 417 30.43 -1.94 45.77
C ALA A 417 29.24 -2.82 45.38
N ARG A 418 28.31 -3.06 46.32
CA ARG A 418 27.10 -3.86 46.08
C ARG A 418 25.85 -3.21 46.68
N VAL A 419 24.72 -3.37 46.00
CA VAL A 419 23.37 -3.11 46.54
C VAL A 419 22.45 -4.26 46.18
N SER A 420 21.51 -4.60 47.08
CA SER A 420 20.45 -5.57 46.81
C SER A 420 19.17 -4.83 46.47
N ILE A 421 18.50 -5.23 45.39
CA ILE A 421 17.18 -4.75 44.99
C ILE A 421 16.25 -5.95 44.84
N THR A 422 14.93 -5.73 44.85
CA THR A 422 13.95 -6.80 44.63
C THR A 422 13.18 -6.51 43.35
N VAL A 423 13.21 -7.46 42.41
CA VAL A 423 12.40 -7.42 41.19
C VAL A 423 11.12 -8.22 41.45
N GLU A 424 9.99 -7.55 41.46
CA GLU A 424 8.68 -8.16 41.68
C GLU A 424 8.07 -8.53 40.32
N LYS A 425 7.41 -9.69 40.24
CA LYS A 425 6.70 -10.09 39.02
C LYS A 425 5.61 -9.06 38.74
N VAL A 426 5.49 -8.62 37.49
CA VAL A 426 4.24 -8.00 37.04
C VAL A 426 3.17 -9.08 37.14
N GLU A 427 2.31 -9.01 38.15
CA GLU A 427 1.03 -9.70 38.06
C GLU A 427 0.29 -9.03 36.90
N THR A 428 0.26 -9.71 35.74
CA THR A 428 -0.73 -9.42 34.71
C THR A 428 -2.07 -9.34 35.42
N PRO A 429 -2.75 -8.19 35.44
CA PRO A 429 -4.14 -8.17 35.83
C PRO A 429 -4.84 -9.19 34.95
N THR A 430 -5.63 -10.07 35.56
CA THR A 430 -6.63 -10.81 34.80
C THR A 430 -7.37 -9.81 33.92
N PRO A 431 -7.62 -10.12 32.63
CA PRO A 431 -8.45 -9.28 31.80
C PRO A 431 -9.71 -8.95 32.59
N PRO A 432 -10.21 -7.69 32.58
CA PRO A 432 -11.42 -7.35 33.30
C PRO A 432 -12.48 -8.39 32.93
N PRO A 433 -13.35 -8.81 33.87
CA PRO A 433 -14.43 -9.72 33.54
C PRO A 433 -15.15 -9.16 32.32
N THR A 434 -15.04 -9.95 31.28
CA THR A 434 -15.94 -10.07 30.15
C THR A 434 -17.37 -9.83 30.61
N GLY A 435 -18.18 -9.21 29.75
CA GLY A 435 -19.56 -8.80 30.00
C GLY A 435 -20.36 -9.75 30.91
N GLY A 436 -21.34 -9.20 31.64
CA GLY A 436 -22.00 -9.81 32.81
C GLY A 436 -22.61 -11.21 32.68
N LEU A 437 -22.46 -11.91 31.55
CA LEU A 437 -22.87 -13.30 31.32
C LEU A 437 -21.84 -14.35 31.80
N CYS A 438 -20.54 -14.02 31.89
CA CYS A 438 -19.48 -14.97 32.31
C CYS A 438 -18.86 -14.70 33.67
N ALA A 439 -19.33 -13.67 34.38
CA ALA A 439 -18.72 -13.21 35.63
C ALA A 439 -18.65 -14.28 36.74
N ASP A 440 -19.50 -15.30 36.69
CA ASP A 440 -19.60 -16.35 37.70
C ASP A 440 -18.74 -17.60 37.39
N PHE A 441 -17.99 -17.62 36.29
CA PHE A 441 -17.18 -18.77 35.88
C PHE A 441 -15.67 -18.54 36.12
N ASN A 442 -14.94 -19.63 36.35
CA ASN A 442 -13.48 -19.60 36.47
C ASN A 442 -12.83 -19.22 35.13
N VAL A 443 -11.82 -18.35 35.15
CA VAL A 443 -11.06 -17.95 33.95
C VAL A 443 -9.75 -18.74 33.90
N TYR A 444 -9.49 -19.42 32.79
CA TYR A 444 -8.22 -20.14 32.57
C TYR A 444 -7.03 -19.17 32.69
N PRO A 445 -5.94 -19.50 33.40
CA PRO A 445 -5.55 -20.84 33.87
C PRO A 445 -6.07 -21.28 35.25
N ASP A 446 -6.99 -20.55 35.88
CA ASP A 446 -7.51 -20.88 37.22
C ASP A 446 -8.55 -22.02 37.17
N TRP A 447 -8.07 -23.24 37.04
CA TRP A 447 -8.89 -24.46 36.91
C TRP A 447 -9.95 -24.64 38.02
N THR A 448 -11.16 -25.07 37.64
CA THR A 448 -12.24 -25.43 38.58
C THR A 448 -11.84 -26.50 39.59
N ARG A 449 -10.90 -27.38 39.24
CA ARG A 449 -10.38 -28.46 40.11
C ARG A 449 -8.88 -28.36 40.37
N GLY A 450 -8.33 -27.14 40.40
CA GLY A 450 -6.92 -26.89 40.74
C GLY A 450 -5.96 -27.05 39.56
N ASP A 451 -5.97 -28.20 38.88
CA ASP A 451 -5.12 -28.46 37.71
C ASP A 451 -5.86 -29.09 36.51
N HIS A 452 -7.19 -29.20 36.57
CA HIS A 452 -8.03 -29.80 35.52
C HIS A 452 -9.50 -29.36 35.61
N ALA A 453 -10.29 -29.77 34.62
CA ALA A 453 -11.75 -29.73 34.63
C ALA A 453 -12.35 -31.13 34.45
N THR A 454 -13.56 -31.36 34.98
CA THR A 454 -14.31 -32.61 34.82
C THR A 454 -15.64 -32.38 34.13
N GLY A 455 -16.28 -33.46 33.64
CA GLY A 455 -17.53 -33.37 32.89
C GLY A 455 -18.59 -32.48 33.56
N GLY A 456 -18.98 -31.39 32.89
CA GLY A 456 -19.94 -30.38 33.34
C GLY A 456 -19.33 -29.12 33.97
N ASP A 457 -18.04 -29.11 34.33
CA ASP A 457 -17.36 -27.90 34.82
C ASP A 457 -17.27 -26.86 33.67
N ILE A 458 -17.42 -25.56 33.98
CA ILE A 458 -17.37 -24.46 33.01
C ILE A 458 -16.15 -23.59 33.29
N MET A 459 -15.41 -23.27 32.22
CA MET A 459 -14.22 -22.43 32.25
C MET A 459 -14.31 -21.37 31.14
N VAL A 460 -13.89 -20.15 31.44
CA VAL A 460 -13.77 -19.05 30.49
C VAL A 460 -12.35 -18.99 29.95
N HIS A 461 -12.21 -18.88 28.63
CA HIS A 461 -10.94 -18.67 27.96
C HIS A 461 -11.18 -17.78 26.75
N LYS A 462 -10.41 -16.68 26.62
CA LYS A 462 -10.52 -15.68 25.53
C LYS A 462 -11.96 -15.19 25.28
N ASN A 463 -12.65 -14.72 26.33
CA ASN A 463 -14.03 -14.20 26.26
C ASN A 463 -15.10 -15.22 25.83
N ILE A 464 -14.79 -16.52 25.93
CA ILE A 464 -15.72 -17.61 25.63
C ILE A 464 -15.76 -18.59 26.81
N ALA A 465 -16.96 -18.95 27.26
CA ALA A 465 -17.17 -20.01 28.23
C ALA A 465 -17.29 -21.37 27.54
N TYR A 466 -16.57 -22.37 28.06
CA TYR A 466 -16.59 -23.75 27.60
C TYR A 466 -16.97 -24.68 28.74
N SER A 467 -17.81 -25.68 28.45
CA SER A 467 -18.12 -26.76 29.37
C SER A 467 -17.29 -28.00 29.03
N ALA A 468 -16.58 -28.54 30.01
CA ALA A 468 -15.82 -29.78 29.86
C ALA A 468 -16.78 -30.96 29.62
N VAL A 469 -16.55 -31.74 28.57
CA VAL A 469 -17.37 -32.89 28.18
C VAL A 469 -17.02 -34.11 29.05
N TYR A 470 -15.73 -34.27 29.37
CA TYR A 470 -15.17 -35.30 30.25
C TYR A 470 -13.96 -34.72 31.00
N TRP A 471 -13.18 -35.55 31.71
CA TRP A 471 -11.95 -35.08 32.38
C TRP A 471 -10.96 -34.52 31.36
N THR A 472 -10.44 -33.32 31.60
CA THR A 472 -9.49 -32.67 30.71
C THR A 472 -8.52 -31.73 31.42
N GLN A 473 -7.32 -31.63 30.88
CA GLN A 473 -6.27 -30.66 31.23
C GLN A 473 -5.87 -29.80 30.03
N SER A 474 -6.56 -29.93 28.88
CA SER A 474 -6.29 -29.11 27.71
C SER A 474 -6.94 -27.73 27.85
N VAL A 475 -6.32 -26.71 27.26
CA VAL A 475 -6.81 -25.33 27.31
C VAL A 475 -8.30 -25.26 26.91
N PRO A 476 -9.18 -24.53 27.61
CA PRO A 476 -10.59 -24.50 27.26
C PRO A 476 -10.85 -24.09 25.81
N GLY A 477 -11.60 -24.93 25.09
CA GLY A 477 -11.89 -24.75 23.67
C GLY A 477 -10.81 -25.23 22.69
N SER A 478 -9.70 -25.78 23.18
CA SER A 478 -8.58 -26.23 22.31
C SER A 478 -8.81 -27.56 21.61
N ASP A 479 -9.74 -28.39 22.09
CA ASP A 479 -10.00 -29.72 21.54
C ASP A 479 -11.43 -30.22 21.84
N SER A 480 -11.72 -31.44 21.40
CA SER A 480 -13.02 -32.11 21.59
C SER A 480 -13.39 -32.46 23.04
N SER A 481 -12.51 -32.24 24.01
CA SER A 481 -12.84 -32.41 25.43
C SER A 481 -13.66 -31.24 25.98
N TRP A 482 -13.78 -30.17 25.20
CA TRP A 482 -14.57 -28.99 25.50
C TRP A 482 -15.77 -28.87 24.55
N SER A 483 -16.87 -28.35 25.09
CA SER A 483 -18.03 -27.93 24.31
C SER A 483 -18.27 -26.45 24.56
N LEU A 484 -18.54 -25.69 23.50
CA LEU A 484 -18.90 -24.28 23.62
C LEU A 484 -20.13 -24.13 24.54
N HIS A 485 -20.01 -23.33 25.60
CA HIS A 485 -21.12 -23.01 26.49
C HIS A 485 -21.83 -21.72 26.05
N LEU A 486 -21.10 -20.60 25.99
CA LEU A 486 -21.58 -19.30 25.49
C LEU A 486 -20.43 -18.34 25.22
N ASN A 487 -20.66 -17.33 24.38
CA ASN A 487 -19.76 -16.19 24.25
C ASN A 487 -20.08 -15.16 25.34
N CYS A 488 -19.06 -14.67 26.04
CA CYS A 488 -19.25 -13.84 27.24
C CYS A 488 -19.75 -12.42 26.94
N ASP A 489 -19.68 -11.99 25.68
CA ASP A 489 -20.23 -10.74 25.18
C ASP A 489 -21.72 -10.83 24.78
N GLY A 490 -22.32 -12.03 24.82
CA GLY A 490 -23.71 -12.26 24.47
C GLY A 490 -23.97 -12.52 22.98
N THR A 491 -22.93 -12.64 22.16
CA THR A 491 -23.08 -13.15 20.78
C THR A 491 -23.53 -14.62 20.77
N GLU A 492 -24.16 -15.04 19.66
CA GLU A 492 -24.75 -16.37 19.57
C GLU A 492 -23.67 -17.47 19.60
N PRO A 493 -23.89 -18.59 20.33
CA PRO A 493 -22.95 -19.71 20.34
C PRO A 493 -22.68 -20.24 18.92
N GLY A 494 -21.40 -20.31 18.54
CA GLY A 494 -20.97 -20.78 17.22
C GLY A 494 -20.72 -19.67 16.21
N THR A 495 -20.89 -18.41 16.62
CA THR A 495 -20.43 -17.22 15.90
C THR A 495 -19.17 -16.66 16.55
N ALA A 496 -18.41 -15.86 15.80
CA ALA A 496 -17.26 -15.15 16.31
C ALA A 496 -17.66 -14.20 17.46
N PRO A 497 -16.90 -14.13 18.56
CA PRO A 497 -17.09 -13.09 19.57
C PRO A 497 -16.99 -11.69 18.96
N ALA A 498 -17.65 -10.71 19.56
CA ALA A 498 -17.59 -9.30 19.15
C ALA A 498 -16.15 -8.77 19.13
N LEU A 499 -15.33 -9.19 20.10
CA LEU A 499 -13.89 -8.94 20.12
C LEU A 499 -13.15 -10.20 19.65
N SER A 500 -12.90 -10.28 18.35
CA SER A 500 -12.18 -11.38 17.70
C SER A 500 -11.40 -10.89 16.49
N LEU A 501 -10.42 -11.69 16.04
CA LEU A 501 -9.65 -11.39 14.84
C LEU A 501 -10.61 -11.28 13.65
N ARG A 502 -10.66 -10.09 13.06
CA ARG A 502 -11.47 -9.86 11.86
C ARG A 502 -10.83 -10.50 10.65
N ASN A 503 -11.68 -11.04 9.80
CA ASN A 503 -11.32 -11.47 8.45
C ASN A 503 -12.25 -10.75 7.46
N PRO A 504 -11.98 -9.47 7.16
CA PRO A 504 -12.88 -8.66 6.35
C PRO A 504 -12.96 -9.23 4.93
N MET A 505 -14.17 -9.21 4.36
CA MET A 505 -14.43 -9.71 3.00
C MET A 505 -13.89 -8.77 1.93
N ASP A 506 -13.88 -7.46 2.24
CA ASP A 506 -13.36 -6.37 1.41
C ASP A 506 -12.24 -5.63 2.15
N PRO A 507 -11.24 -5.08 1.44
CA PRO A 507 -10.19 -4.28 2.07
C PRO A 507 -10.70 -2.98 2.67
N VAL A 508 -9.99 -2.45 3.68
CA VAL A 508 -10.25 -1.10 4.20
C VAL A 508 -9.98 -0.06 3.11
N ARG A 509 -10.91 0.89 2.93
CA ARG A 509 -10.74 2.00 1.99
C ARG A 509 -9.62 2.92 2.48
N LEU A 510 -8.63 3.16 1.61
CA LEU A 510 -7.43 3.95 1.93
C LEU A 510 -7.54 5.43 1.52
N GLU A 511 -8.78 5.88 1.27
CA GLU A 511 -9.10 7.26 0.92
C GLU A 511 -9.01 8.14 2.18
N VAL A 512 -8.14 9.15 2.15
CA VAL A 512 -8.02 10.17 3.20
C VAL A 512 -8.09 11.54 2.53
N ALA A 513 -8.98 12.41 3.02
CA ALA A 513 -9.16 13.73 2.43
C ALA A 513 -7.82 14.51 2.42
N GLY A 514 -7.49 15.11 1.27
CA GLY A 514 -6.22 15.82 1.06
C GLY A 514 -5.04 14.93 0.63
N TRP A 515 -5.19 13.61 0.61
CA TRP A 515 -4.16 12.66 0.17
C TRP A 515 -4.45 12.11 -1.24
N PRO A 516 -3.40 11.82 -2.04
CA PRO A 516 -3.58 11.27 -3.37
C PRO A 516 -4.04 9.81 -3.34
N ASN A 517 -4.46 9.28 -4.49
CA ASN A 517 -4.84 7.88 -4.66
C ASN A 517 -3.68 6.91 -4.83
N THR A 518 -2.48 7.34 -4.47
CA THR A 518 -1.25 6.56 -4.53
C THR A 518 -0.55 6.59 -3.18
N PHE A 519 0.13 5.51 -2.82
CA PHE A 519 0.85 5.41 -1.56
C PHE A 519 1.88 6.54 -1.45
N VAL A 520 1.84 7.30 -0.37
CA VAL A 520 2.76 8.41 -0.16
C VAL A 520 3.94 7.94 0.68
N VAL A 521 5.16 8.21 0.21
CA VAL A 521 6.38 8.05 1.00
C VAL A 521 7.07 9.40 1.06
N ALA A 522 7.40 9.87 2.26
CA ALA A 522 8.06 11.15 2.44
C ALA A 522 9.01 11.20 3.64
N SER A 523 10.06 12.00 3.51
CA SER A 523 10.90 12.54 4.58
C SER A 523 10.58 14.04 4.78
N PRO A 524 11.11 14.70 5.84
CA PRO A 524 10.80 16.10 6.15
C PRO A 524 11.05 17.10 5.00
N SER A 525 12.00 16.82 4.09
CA SER A 525 12.33 17.69 2.95
C SER A 525 11.58 17.35 1.65
N THR A 526 10.87 16.23 1.57
CA THR A 526 10.19 15.78 0.35
C THR A 526 8.71 16.20 0.30
N GLN A 527 8.10 16.18 -0.88
CA GLN A 527 6.70 16.56 -1.04
C GLN A 527 5.75 15.53 -0.44
N ALA A 528 4.88 15.97 0.47
CA ALA A 528 3.71 15.26 0.96
C ALA A 528 2.59 16.26 1.28
N PRO A 529 1.33 15.79 1.40
CA PRO A 529 0.29 16.55 2.06
C PRO A 529 0.75 17.05 3.44
N SER A 530 0.35 18.27 3.80
CA SER A 530 0.80 18.90 5.05
C SER A 530 0.39 18.06 6.26
N THR A 531 1.33 17.72 7.13
CA THR A 531 1.06 17.01 8.39
C THR A 531 1.45 17.86 9.59
N LEU A 532 0.68 17.77 10.68
CA LEU A 532 0.96 18.44 11.95
C LEU A 532 0.89 17.44 13.10
N THR A 533 1.96 17.28 13.87
CA THR A 533 1.94 16.48 15.09
C THR A 533 1.55 17.36 16.28
N ILE A 534 0.48 16.99 16.98
CA ILE A 534 0.00 17.69 18.17
C ILE A 534 0.16 16.76 19.36
N ALA A 535 1.00 17.14 20.32
CA ALA A 535 1.09 16.47 21.60
C ALA A 535 -0.15 16.79 22.45
N ALA A 536 -0.99 15.79 22.69
CA ALA A 536 -2.05 15.87 23.69
C ALA A 536 -1.46 15.73 25.10
N SER A 537 -2.29 15.89 26.13
CA SER A 537 -1.87 15.82 27.54
C SER A 537 -1.12 14.51 27.83
N SER A 538 -0.04 14.58 28.63
CA SER A 538 0.59 13.38 29.18
C SER A 538 -0.27 12.76 30.28
N SER A 539 0.00 11.51 30.64
CA SER A 539 -0.67 10.83 31.76
C SER A 539 -0.64 11.62 33.07
N ASP A 540 0.48 12.29 33.35
CA ASP A 540 0.67 13.10 34.56
C ASP A 540 -0.29 14.30 34.61
N ALA A 541 -0.57 14.91 33.46
CA ALA A 541 -1.42 16.08 33.34
C ALA A 541 -2.92 15.76 33.54
N LEU A 542 -3.34 14.50 33.38
CA LEU A 542 -4.74 14.09 33.59
C LEU A 542 -5.18 14.20 35.06
N THR A 543 -4.24 14.19 36.00
CA THR A 543 -4.53 14.25 37.44
C THR A 543 -4.69 15.67 37.98
N ASP A 544 -4.29 16.69 37.21
CA ASP A 544 -4.29 18.09 37.58
C ASP A 544 -5.11 18.92 36.60
N VAL A 545 -6.25 19.44 37.06
CA VAL A 545 -7.20 20.22 36.24
C VAL A 545 -6.55 21.46 35.63
N GLU A 546 -5.59 22.11 36.29
CA GLU A 546 -4.91 23.27 35.72
C GLU A 546 -3.97 22.88 34.59
N GLN A 547 -3.23 21.78 34.74
CA GLN A 547 -2.34 21.26 33.69
C GLN A 547 -3.15 20.75 32.50
N LEU A 548 -4.23 20.02 32.75
CA LEU A 548 -5.18 19.60 31.73
C LEU A 548 -5.80 20.80 30.99
N THR A 549 -6.19 21.85 31.71
CA THR A 549 -6.70 23.09 31.10
C THR A 549 -5.65 23.72 30.18
N ARG A 550 -4.38 23.84 30.63
CA ARG A 550 -3.30 24.39 29.79
C ARG A 550 -3.06 23.54 28.54
N SER A 551 -3.15 22.22 28.66
CA SER A 551 -3.04 21.32 27.51
C SER A 551 -4.18 21.55 26.52
N PHE A 552 -5.43 21.66 26.98
CA PHE A 552 -6.56 21.97 26.10
C PHE A 552 -6.44 23.35 25.44
N VAL A 553 -5.94 24.37 26.15
CA VAL A 553 -5.64 25.68 25.54
C VAL A 553 -4.68 25.52 24.36
N SER A 554 -3.58 24.76 24.55
CA SER A 554 -2.61 24.53 23.48
C SER A 554 -3.19 23.77 22.29
N VAL A 555 -4.07 22.79 22.53
CA VAL A 555 -4.74 22.03 21.46
C VAL A 555 -5.73 22.90 20.70
N LEU A 556 -6.53 23.73 21.39
CA LEU A 556 -7.47 24.67 20.77
C LEU A 556 -6.76 25.65 19.84
N GLU A 557 -5.67 26.28 20.32
CA GLU A 557 -4.88 27.23 19.53
C GLU A 557 -4.25 26.56 18.30
N GLN A 558 -3.78 25.31 18.41
CA GLN A 558 -3.23 24.57 17.27
C GLN A 558 -4.32 24.15 16.28
N ALA A 559 -5.50 23.73 16.75
CA ALA A 559 -6.62 23.34 15.90
C ALA A 559 -7.10 24.52 15.03
N GLU A 560 -7.24 25.72 15.59
CA GLU A 560 -7.64 26.92 14.83
C GLU A 560 -6.64 27.29 13.72
N ASN A 561 -5.37 26.87 13.86
CA ASN A 561 -4.30 27.15 12.91
C ASN A 561 -3.95 25.95 12.00
N ALA A 562 -4.63 24.81 12.14
CA ALA A 562 -4.29 23.58 11.42
C ALA A 562 -4.59 23.63 9.92
N GLY A 563 -5.54 24.47 9.49
CA GLY A 563 -5.93 24.60 8.08
C GLY A 563 -6.44 23.27 7.52
N SER A 564 -5.83 22.79 6.43
CA SER A 564 -6.13 21.50 5.80
C SER A 564 -5.05 20.43 6.07
N ALA A 565 -4.24 20.61 7.11
CA ALA A 565 -3.20 19.64 7.46
C ALA A 565 -3.81 18.36 8.03
N SER A 566 -3.13 17.23 7.85
CA SER A 566 -3.43 15.99 8.56
C SER A 566 -2.78 15.99 9.93
N ILE A 567 -3.59 15.90 10.98
CA ILE A 567 -3.17 16.02 12.37
C ILE A 567 -2.87 14.63 12.94
N VAL A 568 -1.67 14.44 13.46
CA VAL A 568 -1.30 13.25 14.25
C VAL A 568 -1.35 13.62 15.72
N ILE A 569 -2.30 13.06 16.45
CA ILE A 569 -2.48 13.29 17.89
C ILE A 569 -1.58 12.31 18.64
N GLN A 570 -0.58 12.85 19.34
CA GLN A 570 0.39 12.06 20.10
C GLN A 570 0.11 12.10 21.60
N SER A 571 0.06 10.95 22.25
CA SER A 571 -0.11 10.85 23.71
C SER A 571 0.33 9.48 24.22
N ASP A 572 0.93 9.45 25.41
CA ASP A 572 1.20 8.23 26.18
C ASP A 572 -0.07 7.64 26.83
N VAL A 573 -1.14 8.43 26.93
CA VAL A 573 -2.39 8.05 27.60
C VAL A 573 -3.05 6.85 26.93
N LEU A 574 -3.12 6.79 25.60
CA LEU A 574 -3.74 5.66 24.89
C LEU A 574 -2.90 4.38 25.04
N ASP A 575 -1.58 4.49 24.95
CA ASP A 575 -0.68 3.34 25.16
C ASP A 575 -0.84 2.78 26.58
N LEU A 576 -0.95 3.64 27.60
CA LEU A 576 -1.21 3.23 28.99
C LEU A 576 -2.63 2.68 29.19
N ALA A 577 -3.64 3.28 28.55
CA ALA A 577 -5.03 2.86 28.65
C ALA A 577 -5.32 1.54 27.91
N THR A 578 -4.45 1.11 27.00
CA THR A 578 -4.59 -0.14 26.22
C THR A 578 -4.77 -1.37 27.12
N ARG A 579 -4.27 -1.33 28.36
CA ARG A 579 -4.33 -2.46 29.31
C ARG A 579 -5.65 -2.60 30.07
N ASP A 580 -6.34 -1.49 30.34
CA ASP A 580 -7.48 -1.49 31.26
C ASP A 580 -8.62 -0.53 30.84
N LYS A 581 -8.57 -0.05 29.60
CA LYS A 581 -9.52 0.92 29.04
C LYS A 581 -9.57 2.23 29.82
N GLY A 582 -8.43 2.61 30.39
CA GLY A 582 -8.25 3.84 31.14
C GLY A 582 -8.82 3.80 32.56
N ALA A 583 -9.18 2.62 33.08
CA ALA A 583 -9.77 2.47 34.42
C ALA A 583 -8.81 2.95 35.54
N SER A 584 -7.50 2.72 35.39
CA SER A 584 -6.45 3.13 36.32
C SER A 584 -6.34 4.64 36.51
N PHE A 585 -6.74 5.42 35.51
CA PHE A 585 -6.74 6.89 35.59
C PHE A 585 -7.88 7.44 36.46
N GLY A 586 -8.89 6.63 36.77
CA GLY A 586 -10.06 7.06 37.54
C GLY A 586 -10.83 8.17 36.84
N SER A 587 -11.24 9.20 37.58
CA SER A 587 -11.97 10.34 37.03
C SER A 587 -11.02 11.43 36.55
N VAL A 588 -11.28 11.95 35.35
CA VAL A 588 -10.55 13.06 34.72
C VAL A 588 -11.51 14.22 34.56
N ALA A 589 -11.17 15.42 35.05
CA ALA A 589 -12.07 16.58 35.03
C ALA A 589 -12.16 17.27 33.65
N VAL A 590 -12.49 16.50 32.61
CA VAL A 590 -12.50 16.91 31.20
C VAL A 590 -13.40 18.10 30.97
N LYS A 591 -14.65 18.04 31.44
CA LYS A 591 -15.65 19.08 31.17
C LYS A 591 -15.24 20.42 31.77
N GLN A 592 -14.74 20.39 33.01
CA GLN A 592 -14.28 21.60 33.69
C GLN A 592 -13.05 22.18 33.00
N ALA A 593 -12.05 21.35 32.67
CA ALA A 593 -10.81 21.80 32.06
C ALA A 593 -11.04 22.36 30.66
N LEU A 594 -11.86 21.71 29.83
CA LEU A 594 -12.18 22.18 28.48
C LEU A 594 -13.00 23.48 28.51
N THR A 595 -13.98 23.60 29.41
CA THR A 595 -14.75 24.84 29.57
C THR A 595 -13.83 26.00 29.95
N ASN A 596 -12.92 25.79 30.90
CA ASN A 596 -11.92 26.80 31.29
C ASN A 596 -11.01 27.18 30.10
N ALA A 597 -10.57 26.21 29.30
CA ALA A 597 -9.71 26.45 28.15
C ALA A 597 -10.42 27.27 27.06
N ILE A 598 -11.70 27.01 26.84
CA ILE A 598 -12.55 27.78 25.92
C ILE A 598 -12.74 29.21 26.43
N ASP A 599 -12.97 29.40 27.73
CA ASP A 599 -13.08 30.74 28.34
C ASP A 599 -11.77 31.54 28.18
N ILE A 600 -10.62 30.88 28.24
CA ILE A 600 -9.29 31.48 28.06
C ILE A 600 -9.05 31.88 26.60
N THR A 601 -9.34 30.98 25.66
CA THR A 601 -9.01 31.16 24.23
C THR A 601 -10.07 31.98 23.48
N GLY A 602 -11.32 31.97 23.92
CA GLY A 602 -12.46 32.52 23.20
C GLY A 602 -12.95 31.63 22.04
N SER A 603 -12.51 30.37 21.99
CA SER A 603 -12.92 29.36 20.99
C SER A 603 -14.43 29.14 21.00
N ARG A 604 -15.01 28.67 19.88
CA ARG A 604 -16.46 28.45 19.76
C ARG A 604 -16.80 26.98 19.60
N ILE A 605 -16.87 26.26 20.72
CA ILE A 605 -17.39 24.89 20.79
C ILE A 605 -18.73 24.92 21.53
N ASP A 606 -19.71 24.14 21.05
CA ASP A 606 -21.05 24.07 21.66
C ASP A 606 -20.97 23.51 23.09
N ILE A 607 -21.54 24.23 24.05
CA ILE A 607 -21.54 23.83 25.46
C ILE A 607 -22.32 22.53 25.70
N ASP A 608 -23.35 22.25 24.91
CA ASP A 608 -24.12 21.01 25.00
C ASP A 608 -23.28 19.82 24.52
N ALA A 609 -22.41 20.02 23.52
CA ALA A 609 -21.44 19.01 23.09
C ALA A 609 -20.40 18.71 24.18
N ILE A 610 -19.94 19.73 24.91
CA ILE A 610 -19.04 19.55 26.06
C ILE A 610 -19.76 18.79 27.19
N ASN A 611 -21.00 19.16 27.51
CA ASN A 611 -21.77 18.51 28.55
C ASN A 611 -22.06 17.02 28.27
N ALA A 612 -22.09 16.64 26.99
CA ALA A 612 -22.25 15.25 26.56
C ALA A 612 -20.99 14.37 26.79
N LEU A 613 -19.82 14.98 27.04
CA LEU A 613 -18.59 14.26 27.35
C LEU A 613 -18.65 13.61 28.75
N SER A 614 -17.90 12.54 28.95
CA SER A 614 -17.63 11.93 30.26
C SER A 614 -16.44 12.58 30.97
N ASP A 615 -16.38 12.47 32.30
CA ASP A 615 -15.24 12.92 33.11
C ASP A 615 -14.31 11.74 33.44
N ASP A 616 -13.76 11.16 32.37
CA ASP A 616 -12.84 10.03 32.34
C ASP A 616 -11.93 10.12 31.09
N VAL A 617 -11.06 9.13 30.90
CA VAL A 617 -10.10 9.12 29.77
C VAL A 617 -10.81 9.00 28.42
N LYS A 618 -11.96 8.29 28.35
CA LYS A 618 -12.77 8.24 27.13
C LYS A 618 -13.29 9.62 26.76
N GLY A 619 -13.81 10.36 27.74
CA GLY A 619 -14.27 11.73 27.58
C GLY A 619 -13.14 12.68 27.18
N TRP A 620 -11.93 12.46 27.69
CA TRP A 620 -10.73 13.20 27.30
C TRP A 620 -10.38 12.98 25.82
N ALA A 621 -10.43 11.74 25.33
CA ALA A 621 -10.20 11.44 23.92
C ALA A 621 -11.31 12.04 23.04
N HIS A 622 -12.58 11.92 23.46
CA HIS A 622 -13.72 12.54 22.77
C HIS A 622 -13.63 14.06 22.72
N ALA A 623 -13.07 14.71 23.75
CA ALA A 623 -12.83 16.15 23.74
C ALA A 623 -11.89 16.56 22.62
N HIS A 624 -10.81 15.82 22.37
CA HIS A 624 -9.86 16.12 21.28
C HIS A 624 -10.52 15.95 19.90
N ASN A 625 -11.24 14.85 19.71
CA ASN A 625 -12.02 14.63 18.48
C ASN A 625 -13.00 15.79 18.23
N LEU A 626 -13.75 16.20 19.26
CA LEU A 626 -14.69 17.33 19.19
C LEU A 626 -13.98 18.64 18.83
N ILE A 627 -12.81 18.90 19.41
CA ILE A 627 -12.02 20.11 19.11
C ILE A 627 -11.65 20.15 17.62
N PHE A 628 -11.06 19.08 17.09
CA PHE A 628 -10.60 19.05 15.70
C PHE A 628 -11.75 19.08 14.70
N THR A 629 -12.84 18.34 14.95
CA THR A 629 -14.00 18.35 14.05
C THR A 629 -14.70 19.71 14.01
N THR A 630 -14.70 20.44 15.14
CA THR A 630 -15.37 21.74 15.25
C THR A 630 -14.51 22.88 14.72
N LEU A 631 -13.23 22.91 15.08
CA LEU A 631 -12.35 24.06 14.79
C LEU A 631 -11.50 23.87 13.53
N ALA A 632 -11.27 22.63 13.10
CA ALA A 632 -10.49 22.29 11.91
C ALA A 632 -11.23 21.34 10.95
N PRO A 633 -12.45 21.68 10.46
CA PRO A 633 -13.29 20.77 9.65
C PRO A 633 -12.73 20.47 8.24
N GLN A 634 -11.58 21.03 7.87
CA GLN A 634 -10.87 20.74 6.62
C GLN A 634 -9.59 19.93 6.86
N ALA A 635 -9.19 19.76 8.11
CA ALA A 635 -8.11 18.87 8.52
C ALA A 635 -8.66 17.45 8.64
N THR A 636 -7.82 16.47 8.34
CA THR A 636 -8.04 15.09 8.80
C THR A 636 -7.24 14.86 10.06
N PHE A 637 -7.65 13.95 10.95
CA PHE A 637 -6.90 13.69 12.17
C PHE A 637 -6.91 12.22 12.57
N GLY A 638 -5.85 11.80 13.27
CA GLY A 638 -5.67 10.43 13.69
C GLY A 638 -4.90 10.30 15.01
N TRP A 639 -5.21 9.27 15.78
CA TRP A 639 -4.52 8.97 17.04
C TRP A 639 -3.27 8.13 16.81
N SER A 640 -2.18 8.48 17.48
CA SER A 640 -0.96 7.69 17.45
C SER A 640 -1.03 6.49 18.39
N LEU A 641 -0.62 5.32 17.90
CA LEU A 641 -0.30 4.13 18.69
C LEU A 641 1.15 3.73 18.44
N SER A 642 1.81 3.20 19.47
CA SER A 642 3.18 2.71 19.35
C SER A 642 3.22 1.25 18.86
N ILE A 643 4.13 0.96 17.92
CA ILE A 643 4.55 -0.42 17.64
C ILE A 643 5.47 -0.84 18.80
N GLY A 644 4.86 -1.52 19.77
CA GLY A 644 5.48 -1.90 21.05
C GLY A 644 6.45 -3.09 20.96
N GLU A 645 6.86 -3.59 22.13
CA GLU A 645 7.87 -4.64 22.24
C GLU A 645 7.44 -6.00 21.67
N PHE A 646 6.13 -6.27 21.58
CA PHE A 646 5.61 -7.50 20.95
C PHE A 646 6.20 -7.72 19.55
N ALA A 647 6.53 -6.64 18.82
CA ALA A 647 7.11 -6.74 17.49
C ALA A 647 8.48 -7.44 17.46
N TYR A 648 9.19 -7.53 18.60
CA TYR A 648 10.47 -8.24 18.70
C TYR A 648 10.30 -9.74 18.96
N ASP A 649 9.13 -10.16 19.42
CA ASP A 649 8.82 -11.54 19.73
C ASP A 649 8.59 -12.37 18.46
N THR A 650 8.69 -13.69 18.61
CA THR A 650 8.36 -14.64 17.55
C THR A 650 6.89 -15.00 17.62
N HIS A 651 6.16 -14.77 16.53
CA HIS A 651 4.77 -15.18 16.41
C HIS A 651 4.61 -16.27 15.36
N SER A 652 3.77 -17.27 15.65
CA SER A 652 3.49 -18.38 14.74
C SER A 652 2.74 -17.91 13.48
N GLY A 653 1.82 -16.96 13.63
CA GLY A 653 1.00 -16.41 12.54
C GLY A 653 0.07 -15.31 13.03
N ARG A 654 -1.01 -15.05 12.29
CA ARG A 654 -1.89 -13.88 12.52
C ARG A 654 -2.55 -13.91 13.90
N GLN A 655 -3.09 -15.07 14.30
CA GLN A 655 -3.76 -15.21 15.59
C GLN A 655 -2.83 -14.95 16.79
N SER A 656 -1.55 -15.34 16.71
CA SER A 656 -0.58 -15.08 17.77
C SER A 656 -0.30 -13.59 17.95
N VAL A 657 -0.20 -12.82 16.85
CA VAL A 657 -0.07 -11.35 16.92
C VAL A 657 -1.34 -10.71 17.50
N TRP A 658 -2.51 -11.24 17.15
CA TRP A 658 -3.78 -10.74 17.67
C TRP A 658 -3.87 -10.89 19.19
N ASP A 659 -3.59 -12.09 19.69
CA ASP A 659 -3.70 -12.42 21.10
C ASP A 659 -2.71 -11.65 21.98
N GLU A 660 -1.49 -11.42 21.47
CA GLU A 660 -0.41 -10.76 22.23
C GLU A 660 -0.48 -9.23 22.16
N ALA A 661 -1.04 -8.64 21.09
CA ALA A 661 -1.00 -7.20 20.88
C ALA A 661 -2.29 -6.58 20.32
N SER A 662 -2.74 -7.02 19.15
CA SER A 662 -3.78 -6.29 18.40
C SER A 662 -5.10 -6.21 19.13
N VAL A 663 -5.48 -7.25 19.87
CA VAL A 663 -6.76 -7.31 20.60
C VAL A 663 -6.91 -6.17 21.61
N PHE A 664 -5.81 -5.77 22.26
CA PHE A 664 -5.84 -4.74 23.30
C PHE A 664 -6.02 -3.35 22.69
N SER A 665 -5.27 -3.05 21.63
CA SER A 665 -5.42 -1.78 20.91
C SER A 665 -6.78 -1.69 20.22
N ALA A 666 -7.26 -2.77 19.61
CA ALA A 666 -8.58 -2.84 19.00
C ALA A 666 -9.71 -2.61 20.03
N ASP A 667 -9.68 -3.31 21.17
CA ASP A 667 -10.66 -3.14 22.26
C ASP A 667 -10.66 -1.72 22.81
N LEU A 668 -9.48 -1.11 23.00
CA LEU A 668 -9.38 0.28 23.46
C LEU A 668 -10.06 1.23 22.47
N LEU A 669 -9.66 1.19 21.20
CA LEU A 669 -10.16 2.10 20.17
C LEU A 669 -11.67 1.97 19.96
N ASP A 670 -12.20 0.74 20.00
CA ASP A 670 -13.63 0.46 19.88
C ASP A 670 -14.41 0.86 21.14
N SER A 671 -13.92 0.51 22.34
CA SER A 671 -14.51 0.92 23.61
C SER A 671 -14.58 2.44 23.74
N PHE A 672 -13.57 3.15 23.23
CA PHE A 672 -13.55 4.61 23.19
C PHE A 672 -14.33 5.16 22.01
N GLU A 673 -14.81 4.35 21.07
CA GLU A 673 -15.60 4.75 19.91
C GLU A 673 -14.92 5.85 19.06
N LEU A 674 -13.59 5.86 18.99
CA LEU A 674 -12.82 6.94 18.34
C LEU A 674 -12.97 6.96 16.81
N TYR A 675 -13.28 5.81 16.21
CA TYR A 675 -13.37 5.61 14.75
C TYR A 675 -14.76 5.14 14.29
N LYS A 676 -15.76 5.14 15.18
CA LYS A 676 -17.10 4.62 14.89
C LYS A 676 -17.70 5.34 13.68
N VAL A 677 -18.05 4.60 12.63
CA VAL A 677 -18.46 5.13 11.31
C VAL A 677 -19.61 6.14 11.40
N ASP A 678 -20.59 5.91 12.27
CA ASP A 678 -21.75 6.79 12.46
C ASP A 678 -21.50 8.00 13.39
N SER A 679 -20.30 8.11 13.98
CA SER A 679 -19.95 9.23 14.85
C SER A 679 -19.58 10.46 14.03
N ALA A 680 -20.27 11.57 14.30
CA ALA A 680 -19.98 12.86 13.66
C ALA A 680 -18.57 13.40 14.00
N ASN A 681 -17.96 12.92 15.10
CA ASN A 681 -16.65 13.33 15.56
C ASN A 681 -15.63 12.19 15.50
N LYS A 682 -15.75 11.26 14.54
CA LYS A 682 -14.76 10.18 14.39
C LYS A 682 -13.43 10.73 13.88
N ALA A 683 -12.34 10.06 14.25
CA ALA A 683 -11.04 10.25 13.60
C ALA A 683 -11.03 9.60 12.20
N ASP A 684 -10.09 10.04 11.37
CA ASP A 684 -10.01 9.68 9.94
C ASP A 684 -9.02 8.54 9.66
N PHE A 685 -7.95 8.44 10.46
CA PHE A 685 -6.92 7.41 10.30
C PHE A 685 -6.26 7.05 11.63
N VAL A 686 -5.61 5.90 11.72
CA VAL A 686 -4.75 5.53 12.86
C VAL A 686 -3.30 5.81 12.50
N ALA A 687 -2.56 6.53 13.34
CA ALA A 687 -1.13 6.72 13.13
C ALA A 687 -0.35 5.68 13.94
N PHE A 688 0.59 4.98 13.33
CA PHE A 688 1.49 4.07 14.03
C PHE A 688 2.89 4.64 14.04
N THR A 689 3.55 4.55 15.19
CA THR A 689 4.91 5.06 15.39
C THR A 689 5.84 3.94 15.84
N LYS A 690 7.15 4.09 15.62
CA LYS A 690 8.17 3.19 16.17
C LYS A 690 9.23 4.03 16.87
N SER A 691 9.54 3.70 18.13
CA SER A 691 10.62 4.38 18.85
C SER A 691 11.99 4.12 18.18
N SER A 692 12.80 5.17 18.04
CA SER A 692 14.21 5.08 17.65
C SER A 692 15.12 4.60 18.80
N GLU A 693 14.62 4.58 20.04
CA GLU A 693 15.35 4.10 21.22
C GLU A 693 15.41 2.57 21.28
N THR A 694 14.44 1.89 20.64
CA THR A 694 14.44 0.43 20.51
C THR A 694 15.17 0.00 19.25
N ALA A 695 15.69 -1.23 19.22
CA ALA A 695 16.50 -1.75 18.12
C ALA A 695 15.77 -1.72 16.75
N ALA A 696 16.52 -1.78 15.66
CA ALA A 696 15.90 -1.95 14.34
C ALA A 696 15.20 -3.31 14.25
N LEU A 697 13.97 -3.34 13.73
CA LEU A 697 13.25 -4.58 13.48
C LEU A 697 13.85 -5.32 12.28
N THR A 698 13.99 -6.63 12.40
CA THR A 698 14.30 -7.51 11.27
C THR A 698 13.12 -7.61 10.29
N SER A 699 13.34 -8.15 9.09
CA SER A 699 12.25 -8.36 8.12
C SER A 699 11.13 -9.26 8.64
N ALA A 700 11.46 -10.24 9.49
CA ALA A 700 10.46 -11.12 10.13
C ALA A 700 9.64 -10.34 11.17
N GLN A 701 10.30 -9.54 12.00
CA GLN A 701 9.65 -8.69 13.01
C GLN A 701 8.78 -7.61 12.37
N TRP A 702 9.20 -7.01 11.25
CA TRP A 702 8.37 -6.09 10.48
C TRP A 702 7.11 -6.73 9.90
N HIS A 703 7.14 -8.03 9.59
CA HIS A 703 5.92 -8.73 9.19
C HIS A 703 4.91 -8.78 10.35
N HIS A 704 5.35 -9.05 11.58
CA HIS A 704 4.49 -9.04 12.76
C HIS A 704 3.97 -7.63 13.08
N ALA A 705 4.82 -6.61 12.96
CA ALA A 705 4.43 -5.21 13.14
C ALA A 705 3.37 -4.77 12.12
N LEU A 706 3.55 -5.10 10.84
CA LEU A 706 2.56 -4.79 9.80
C LEU A 706 1.28 -5.63 9.91
N GLU A 707 1.35 -6.84 10.45
CA GLU A 707 0.17 -7.63 10.79
C GLU A 707 -0.62 -6.98 11.93
N PHE A 708 0.06 -6.48 12.98
CA PHE A 708 -0.59 -5.70 14.05
C PHE A 708 -1.29 -4.45 13.50
N VAL A 709 -0.60 -3.66 12.66
CA VAL A 709 -1.20 -2.50 11.99
C VAL A 709 -2.46 -2.90 11.23
N LYS A 710 -2.37 -3.97 10.42
CA LYS A 710 -3.50 -4.48 9.64
C LYS A 710 -4.66 -4.92 10.52
N GLN A 711 -4.41 -5.68 11.56
CA GLN A 711 -5.44 -6.24 12.43
C GLN A 711 -6.19 -5.16 13.21
N VAL A 712 -5.47 -4.16 13.74
CA VAL A 712 -6.10 -3.04 14.43
C VAL A 712 -6.95 -2.22 13.47
N THR A 713 -6.44 -1.91 12.28
CA THR A 713 -7.15 -1.12 11.27
C THR A 713 -8.32 -1.86 10.62
N ASP A 714 -8.21 -3.17 10.36
CA ASP A 714 -9.32 -4.01 9.91
C ASP A 714 -10.44 -4.05 10.96
N TYR A 715 -10.10 -3.97 12.26
CA TYR A 715 -11.11 -4.00 13.32
C TYR A 715 -11.90 -2.70 13.43
N VAL A 716 -11.20 -1.55 13.39
CA VAL A 716 -11.81 -0.21 13.51
C VAL A 716 -12.24 0.40 12.17
N GLU A 717 -11.99 -0.30 11.06
CA GLU A 717 -12.35 0.09 9.69
C GLU A 717 -11.78 1.48 9.29
N ALA A 718 -10.53 1.75 9.66
CA ALA A 718 -9.86 3.02 9.38
C ALA A 718 -8.46 2.80 8.76
N PRO A 719 -8.03 3.63 7.79
CA PRO A 719 -6.71 3.52 7.18
C PRO A 719 -5.59 3.91 8.16
N ALA A 720 -4.36 3.46 7.87
CA ALA A 720 -3.18 3.71 8.69
C ALA A 720 -2.15 4.65 8.06
N MET A 721 -1.52 5.48 8.89
CA MET A 721 -0.29 6.19 8.56
C MET A 721 0.86 5.60 9.39
N LEU A 722 1.98 5.26 8.77
CA LEU A 722 3.24 5.03 9.48
C LEU A 722 3.92 6.38 9.68
N ALA A 723 3.76 6.96 10.87
CA ALA A 723 4.19 8.31 11.19
C ALA A 723 5.52 8.31 11.97
N ASN A 724 6.38 9.30 11.68
CA ASN A 724 7.64 9.52 12.37
C ASN A 724 8.54 8.27 12.46
N MET A 725 8.66 7.54 11.34
CA MET A 725 9.43 6.29 11.28
C MET A 725 10.93 6.57 11.32
N PRO A 726 11.71 5.96 12.23
CA PRO A 726 13.14 6.20 12.35
C PRO A 726 13.89 5.85 11.06
N THR A 727 14.45 6.86 10.41
CA THR A 727 15.03 6.75 9.07
C THR A 727 16.14 5.71 9.01
N GLU A 728 17.05 5.75 9.99
CA GLU A 728 18.20 4.82 10.06
C GLU A 728 17.78 3.36 10.23
N GLN A 729 16.62 3.10 10.85
CA GLN A 729 16.14 1.75 11.15
C GLN A 729 15.18 1.21 10.08
N THR A 730 14.41 2.09 9.44
CA THR A 730 13.22 1.69 8.66
C THR A 730 13.38 1.90 7.15
N ALA A 731 14.21 2.86 6.71
CA ALA A 731 14.34 3.20 5.30
C ALA A 731 14.81 2.02 4.44
N ASN A 732 15.71 1.18 4.94
CA ASN A 732 16.20 0.02 4.19
C ASN A 732 15.14 -1.07 4.02
N TYR A 733 14.30 -1.31 5.03
CA TYR A 733 13.22 -2.29 4.93
C TYR A 733 12.15 -1.82 3.94
N PHE A 734 11.60 -0.61 4.12
CA PHE A 734 10.50 -0.15 3.27
C PHE A 734 10.94 0.20 1.86
N MET A 735 12.07 0.89 1.72
CA MET A 735 12.51 1.40 0.41
C MET A 735 13.45 0.46 -0.35
N GLY A 736 13.91 -0.63 0.27
CA GLY A 736 14.84 -1.59 -0.34
C GLY A 736 16.15 -0.94 -0.81
N ASN A 737 17.05 -1.72 -1.44
CA ASN A 737 18.12 -1.14 -2.25
C ASN A 737 17.69 -1.00 -3.72
N THR A 738 16.73 -1.83 -4.14
CA THR A 738 16.12 -1.84 -5.47
C THR A 738 14.60 -1.68 -5.34
N GLN A 739 13.91 -1.29 -6.42
CA GLN A 739 12.44 -1.21 -6.41
C GLN A 739 11.79 -2.58 -6.14
N SER A 740 12.40 -3.69 -6.57
CA SER A 740 11.94 -5.05 -6.28
C SER A 740 12.06 -5.45 -4.80
N GLU A 741 12.97 -4.82 -4.05
CA GLU A 741 13.15 -5.11 -2.61
C GLU A 741 12.21 -4.28 -1.71
N GLN A 742 11.50 -3.30 -2.28
CA GLN A 742 10.61 -2.40 -1.55
C GLN A 742 9.46 -3.14 -0.88
N GLN A 743 9.24 -2.85 0.40
CA GLN A 743 8.14 -3.39 1.19
C GLN A 743 6.94 -2.42 1.29
N ILE A 744 6.90 -1.38 0.45
CA ILE A 744 5.81 -0.39 0.40
C ILE A 744 4.48 -1.06 0.04
N ARG A 745 4.47 -2.01 -0.90
CA ARG A 745 3.23 -2.74 -1.27
C ARG A 745 2.70 -3.56 -0.10
N LYS A 746 3.59 -4.17 0.66
CA LYS A 746 3.25 -4.90 1.89
C LYS A 746 2.65 -3.95 2.94
N ALA A 747 3.21 -2.75 3.09
CA ALA A 747 2.60 -1.72 3.93
C ALA A 747 1.20 -1.32 3.43
N ALA A 748 1.04 -1.09 2.13
CA ALA A 748 -0.25 -0.76 1.52
C ALA A 748 -1.32 -1.85 1.74
N TYR A 749 -0.93 -3.12 1.64
CA TYR A 749 -1.79 -4.26 1.97
C TYR A 749 -2.18 -4.29 3.47
N SER A 750 -1.29 -3.83 4.35
CA SER A 750 -1.55 -3.63 5.78
C SER A 750 -2.28 -2.32 6.08
N ASN A 751 -3.16 -1.90 5.17
CA ASN A 751 -4.01 -0.70 5.26
C ASN A 751 -3.25 0.63 5.41
N VAL A 752 -1.94 0.68 5.09
CA VAL A 752 -1.16 1.91 5.19
C VAL A 752 -1.35 2.74 3.93
N PHE A 753 -1.74 4.01 4.06
CA PHE A 753 -1.81 4.94 2.92
C PHE A 753 -0.56 5.83 2.79
N ALA A 754 0.17 6.02 3.89
CA ALA A 754 1.34 6.89 3.94
C ALA A 754 2.45 6.39 4.88
N LEU A 755 3.70 6.59 4.47
CA LEU A 755 4.93 6.36 5.25
C LEU A 755 5.72 7.66 5.37
N MET A 756 5.81 8.18 6.60
CA MET A 756 6.49 9.42 6.94
C MET A 756 7.73 9.12 7.78
N PHE A 757 8.91 9.41 7.24
CA PHE A 757 10.20 9.27 7.92
C PHE A 757 10.49 10.49 8.80
N ASP A 758 11.21 10.27 9.90
CA ASP A 758 11.56 11.30 10.89
C ASP A 758 12.67 12.26 10.45
N GLN A 759 13.54 11.82 9.53
CA GLN A 759 14.77 12.51 9.15
C GLN A 759 15.03 12.41 7.65
N ASP A 760 15.81 13.37 7.15
CA ASP A 760 16.32 13.34 5.79
C ASP A 760 17.64 12.58 5.72
N SER A 761 17.88 11.88 4.61
CA SER A 761 19.23 11.45 4.23
C SER A 761 19.34 11.41 2.71
N PRO A 762 20.52 11.70 2.12
CA PRO A 762 20.68 11.63 0.66
C PRO A 762 20.30 10.27 0.06
N ALA A 763 20.54 9.19 0.81
CA ALA A 763 20.15 7.83 0.44
C ALA A 763 18.63 7.67 0.41
N LEU A 764 17.92 8.14 1.45
CA LEU A 764 16.46 8.09 1.49
C LEU A 764 15.84 8.95 0.39
N THR A 765 16.32 10.19 0.20
CA THR A 765 15.82 11.09 -0.85
C THR A 765 15.92 10.45 -2.23
N SER A 766 17.07 9.84 -2.55
CA SER A 766 17.27 9.14 -3.83
C SER A 766 16.29 7.96 -3.99
N LYS A 767 16.01 7.22 -2.91
CA LYS A 767 15.05 6.10 -2.94
C LYS A 767 13.61 6.59 -3.10
N ILE A 768 13.24 7.71 -2.48
CA ILE A 768 11.92 8.34 -2.64
C ILE A 768 11.76 8.84 -4.07
N GLU A 769 12.76 9.54 -4.63
CA GLU A 769 12.74 9.99 -6.03
C GLU A 769 12.58 8.83 -7.02
N LEU A 770 13.28 7.71 -6.77
CA LEU A 770 13.12 6.50 -7.56
C LEU A 770 11.69 5.92 -7.45
N TYR A 771 11.10 5.91 -6.25
CA TYR A 771 9.71 5.49 -6.04
C TYR A 771 8.70 6.38 -6.79
N GLN A 772 8.93 7.69 -6.89
CA GLN A 772 8.02 8.62 -7.58
C GLN A 772 7.83 8.29 -9.08
N THR A 773 8.72 7.49 -9.67
CA THR A 773 8.62 7.06 -11.08
C THR A 773 7.60 5.93 -11.32
N ALA A 774 7.25 5.16 -10.27
CA ALA A 774 6.35 4.02 -10.36
C ALA A 774 5.60 3.85 -9.03
N LYS A 775 4.60 4.71 -8.82
CA LYS A 775 3.83 4.76 -7.57
C LYS A 775 2.92 3.55 -7.40
N VAL A 776 2.69 3.18 -6.15
CA VAL A 776 1.69 2.16 -5.80
C VAL A 776 0.31 2.81 -5.80
N PRO A 777 -0.65 2.41 -6.65
CA PRO A 777 -2.01 2.91 -6.55
C PRO A 777 -2.71 2.28 -5.33
N LEU A 778 -3.54 3.08 -4.66
CA LEU A 778 -4.30 2.69 -3.46
C LEU A 778 -5.78 2.48 -3.77
N TYR A 779 -6.33 3.29 -4.67
CA TYR A 779 -7.72 3.21 -5.10
C TYR A 779 -7.88 3.85 -6.48
N TYR A 780 -8.90 3.42 -7.20
CA TYR A 780 -9.21 3.91 -8.54
C TYR A 780 -9.90 5.29 -8.48
N VAL A 781 -9.41 6.25 -9.27
CA VAL A 781 -9.98 7.62 -9.38
C VAL A 781 -10.46 7.98 -10.78
N GLY A 782 -10.59 6.98 -11.66
CA GLY A 782 -11.06 7.25 -13.02
C GLY A 782 -12.56 7.53 -12.98
N GLU A 783 -13.13 7.89 -14.13
CA GLU A 783 -14.59 7.85 -14.26
C GLU A 783 -15.04 6.49 -13.74
N GLU A 784 -16.06 6.47 -12.86
CA GLU A 784 -16.72 5.23 -12.47
C GLU A 784 -16.86 4.39 -13.75
N LEU A 785 -16.77 3.06 -13.65
CA LEU A 785 -17.35 2.23 -14.69
C LEU A 785 -18.82 2.65 -14.79
N GLU A 786 -19.13 3.70 -15.57
CA GLU A 786 -20.48 4.00 -15.95
C GLU A 786 -20.94 2.67 -16.51
N LYS A 787 -22.14 2.25 -16.11
CA LYS A 787 -22.89 1.19 -16.78
C LYS A 787 -23.28 1.68 -18.18
N GLY A 788 -22.28 2.12 -18.94
CA GLY A 788 -22.31 2.33 -20.35
C GLY A 788 -22.80 1.05 -20.98
N SER A 789 -23.42 1.23 -22.13
CA SER A 789 -23.92 0.12 -22.91
C SER A 789 -22.79 -0.87 -23.21
N LEU A 790 -22.99 -2.16 -22.85
CA LEU A 790 -22.01 -3.23 -23.09
C LEU A 790 -21.51 -3.21 -24.53
N THR A 791 -22.40 -2.95 -25.48
CA THR A 791 -22.06 -2.78 -26.90
C THR A 791 -22.70 -1.53 -27.48
N ARG A 792 -22.28 -1.12 -28.69
CA ARG A 792 -22.97 -0.08 -29.46
C ARG A 792 -24.40 -0.46 -29.91
N ILE A 793 -24.81 -1.71 -29.75
CA ILE A 793 -26.09 -2.25 -30.23
C ILE A 793 -27.11 -2.23 -29.09
N GLU A 794 -27.96 -1.20 -29.04
CA GLU A 794 -28.97 -1.01 -27.98
C GLU A 794 -29.88 -2.23 -27.79
N ALA A 795 -30.30 -2.87 -28.89
CA ALA A 795 -31.14 -4.06 -28.85
C ALA A 795 -30.46 -5.23 -28.12
N LEU A 796 -29.16 -5.46 -28.36
CA LEU A 796 -28.40 -6.51 -27.66
C LEU A 796 -28.35 -6.25 -26.16
N ASN A 797 -28.03 -5.00 -25.78
CA ASN A 797 -27.91 -4.63 -24.37
C ASN A 797 -29.24 -4.80 -23.64
N GLN A 798 -30.35 -4.41 -24.28
CA GLN A 798 -31.69 -4.58 -23.73
C GLN A 798 -32.08 -6.06 -23.62
N GLU A 799 -31.77 -6.88 -24.63
CA GLU A 799 -32.03 -8.32 -24.60
C GLU A 799 -31.23 -9.03 -23.49
N LEU A 800 -29.97 -8.65 -23.28
CA LEU A 800 -29.14 -9.20 -22.19
C LEU A 800 -29.62 -8.74 -20.81
N ALA A 801 -29.99 -7.47 -20.65
CA ALA A 801 -30.57 -6.98 -19.39
C ALA A 801 -31.89 -7.70 -19.06
N ASN A 802 -32.76 -7.91 -20.05
CA ASN A 802 -34.03 -8.62 -19.87
C ASN A 802 -33.85 -10.12 -19.59
N ALA A 803 -32.68 -10.69 -19.86
CA ALA A 803 -32.40 -12.10 -19.60
C ALA A 803 -32.11 -12.41 -18.12
N GLU A 804 -31.98 -11.40 -17.25
CA GLU A 804 -31.59 -11.59 -15.85
C GLU A 804 -32.40 -12.66 -15.11
N SER A 805 -33.73 -12.55 -15.15
CA SER A 805 -34.60 -13.47 -14.41
C SER A 805 -34.48 -14.90 -14.91
N VAL A 806 -34.44 -15.11 -16.25
CA VAL A 806 -34.33 -16.45 -16.83
C VAL A 806 -32.95 -17.05 -16.60
N MET A 807 -31.89 -16.25 -16.70
CA MET A 807 -30.53 -16.73 -16.47
C MET A 807 -30.32 -17.12 -15.00
N ASN A 808 -30.74 -16.28 -14.06
CA ASN A 808 -30.59 -16.55 -12.63
C ASN A 808 -31.41 -17.76 -12.14
N ASN A 809 -32.58 -18.02 -12.73
CA ASN A 809 -33.51 -19.04 -12.23
C ASN A 809 -33.57 -20.32 -13.06
N GLU A 810 -32.96 -20.36 -14.24
CA GLU A 810 -33.02 -21.53 -15.14
C GLU A 810 -31.67 -21.97 -15.70
N ALA A 811 -30.67 -21.08 -15.78
CA ALA A 811 -29.32 -21.42 -16.25
C ALA A 811 -28.32 -21.51 -15.09
N PHE A 812 -28.30 -20.53 -14.19
CA PHE A 812 -27.34 -20.46 -13.08
C PHE A 812 -27.85 -21.26 -11.89
N LEU A 813 -27.96 -22.57 -12.08
CA LEU A 813 -28.45 -23.52 -11.09
C LEU A 813 -27.30 -24.35 -10.53
N TYR A 814 -27.42 -24.71 -9.26
CA TYR A 814 -26.52 -25.65 -8.61
C TYR A 814 -27.27 -26.85 -8.04
N GLU A 815 -26.56 -27.97 -7.94
CA GLU A 815 -27.11 -29.22 -7.41
C GLU A 815 -26.97 -29.23 -5.88
N THR A 816 -28.09 -29.32 -5.18
CA THR A 816 -28.11 -29.48 -3.73
C THR A 816 -27.77 -30.93 -3.34
N PRO A 817 -27.45 -31.20 -2.06
CA PRO A 817 -27.14 -32.55 -1.59
C PRO A 817 -28.33 -33.52 -1.66
N GLN A 818 -29.54 -33.01 -1.96
CA GLN A 818 -30.75 -33.79 -2.19
C GLN A 818 -31.00 -34.01 -3.71
N SER A 819 -30.00 -33.72 -4.55
CA SER A 819 -30.09 -33.74 -6.02
C SER A 819 -31.22 -32.86 -6.58
N GLN A 820 -31.48 -31.72 -5.92
CA GLN A 820 -32.37 -30.69 -6.42
C GLN A 820 -31.55 -29.60 -7.10
N TRP A 821 -32.08 -29.03 -8.18
CA TRP A 821 -31.47 -27.88 -8.84
C TRP A 821 -32.13 -26.60 -8.35
N VAL A 822 -31.34 -25.69 -7.78
CA VAL A 822 -31.83 -24.42 -7.25
C VAL A 822 -30.91 -23.26 -7.69
N PRO A 823 -31.39 -22.00 -7.71
CA PRO A 823 -30.59 -20.86 -8.13
C PRO A 823 -29.29 -20.71 -7.34
N SER A 824 -28.18 -20.44 -8.03
CA SER A 824 -26.88 -20.16 -7.42
C SER A 824 -26.96 -18.95 -6.49
N THR A 825 -26.30 -19.05 -5.33
CA THR A 825 -26.14 -17.92 -4.41
C THR A 825 -24.84 -17.16 -4.66
N VAL A 826 -23.88 -17.76 -5.38
CA VAL A 826 -22.54 -17.20 -5.64
C VAL A 826 -22.48 -16.46 -6.99
N TYR A 827 -23.18 -16.96 -8.00
CA TYR A 827 -23.11 -16.48 -9.37
C TYR A 827 -24.44 -15.85 -9.80
N LYS A 828 -24.40 -14.57 -10.14
CA LYS A 828 -25.56 -13.80 -10.61
C LYS A 828 -25.30 -13.20 -12.00
N TRP A 829 -26.38 -13.05 -12.77
CA TRP A 829 -26.34 -12.51 -14.13
C TRP A 829 -25.84 -11.07 -14.20
N ASN A 830 -26.23 -10.21 -13.26
CA ASN A 830 -25.79 -8.81 -13.27
C ASN A 830 -24.28 -8.70 -13.01
N ASP A 831 -23.75 -9.44 -12.03
CA ASP A 831 -22.30 -9.53 -11.78
C ASP A 831 -21.55 -10.04 -13.02
N PHE A 832 -22.14 -10.97 -13.78
CA PHE A 832 -21.57 -11.44 -15.06
C PHE A 832 -21.55 -10.33 -16.11
N LEU A 833 -22.65 -9.57 -16.26
CA LEU A 833 -22.72 -8.48 -17.24
C LEU A 833 -21.75 -7.34 -16.88
N ASP A 834 -21.60 -7.02 -15.59
CA ASP A 834 -20.64 -6.02 -15.12
C ASP A 834 -19.19 -6.48 -15.44
N GLY A 835 -18.85 -7.74 -15.18
CA GLY A 835 -17.54 -8.31 -15.53
C GLY A 835 -17.30 -8.44 -17.04
N LEU A 836 -18.33 -8.79 -17.80
CA LEU A 836 -18.29 -8.84 -19.27
C LEU A 836 -18.10 -7.44 -19.86
N ASN A 837 -18.74 -6.43 -19.27
CA ASN A 837 -18.57 -5.03 -19.66
C ASN A 837 -17.13 -4.56 -19.46
N ALA A 838 -16.55 -4.83 -18.28
CA ALA A 838 -15.14 -4.53 -18.02
C ALA A 838 -14.22 -5.24 -19.04
N MET A 839 -14.44 -6.53 -19.30
CA MET A 839 -13.59 -7.29 -20.22
C MET A 839 -13.80 -6.97 -21.69
N HIS A 840 -14.98 -6.51 -22.11
CA HIS A 840 -15.24 -6.10 -23.50
C HIS A 840 -14.76 -4.68 -23.77
N ASN A 841 -15.09 -3.72 -22.90
CA ASN A 841 -14.85 -2.32 -23.15
C ASN A 841 -13.45 -1.86 -22.74
N ILE A 842 -12.91 -2.42 -21.66
CA ILE A 842 -11.57 -2.10 -21.16
C ILE A 842 -10.59 -3.21 -21.56
N GLY A 843 -10.89 -4.45 -21.19
CA GLY A 843 -10.01 -5.60 -21.38
C GLY A 843 -8.84 -5.62 -20.39
N VAL A 844 -7.98 -6.62 -20.53
CA VAL A 844 -6.81 -6.86 -19.67
C VAL A 844 -5.62 -7.20 -20.54
N ALA A 845 -4.48 -6.53 -20.33
CA ALA A 845 -3.28 -6.69 -21.17
C ALA A 845 -3.56 -6.48 -22.67
N GLY A 846 -4.41 -5.49 -23.00
CA GLY A 846 -4.86 -5.23 -24.38
C GLY A 846 -5.84 -6.26 -24.96
N ASN A 847 -6.12 -7.37 -24.26
CA ASN A 847 -7.06 -8.39 -24.69
C ASN A 847 -8.48 -8.04 -24.24
N LYS A 848 -9.40 -7.94 -25.21
CA LYS A 848 -10.82 -7.67 -24.96
C LYS A 848 -11.64 -8.91 -25.28
N PHE A 849 -12.71 -9.13 -24.52
CA PHE A 849 -13.67 -10.17 -24.83
C PHE A 849 -14.42 -9.81 -26.11
N TRP A 850 -14.24 -10.60 -27.15
CA TRP A 850 -14.85 -10.30 -28.45
C TRP A 850 -16.35 -10.61 -28.47
N LEU A 851 -17.17 -9.63 -28.86
CA LEU A 851 -18.62 -9.74 -29.00
C LEU A 851 -19.14 -9.38 -30.40
N MET A 852 -18.40 -8.61 -31.19
CA MET A 852 -18.88 -8.00 -32.42
C MET A 852 -17.81 -7.91 -33.50
N ASP A 853 -18.26 -7.91 -34.75
CA ASP A 853 -17.50 -7.62 -35.95
C ASP A 853 -18.10 -6.38 -36.63
N ASP A 854 -17.29 -5.34 -36.80
CA ASP A 854 -17.77 -4.09 -37.41
C ASP A 854 -18.04 -4.20 -38.92
N GLU A 855 -17.64 -5.30 -39.56
CA GLU A 855 -17.87 -5.55 -40.98
C GLU A 855 -19.23 -6.21 -41.27
N VAL A 856 -20.00 -6.60 -40.25
CA VAL A 856 -21.31 -7.24 -40.40
C VAL A 856 -22.45 -6.43 -39.76
N ASP A 857 -23.69 -6.76 -40.14
CA ASP A 857 -24.87 -6.08 -39.63
C ASP A 857 -25.17 -6.41 -38.15
N ASP A 858 -25.90 -5.52 -37.48
CA ASP A 858 -26.23 -5.64 -36.05
C ASP A 858 -27.00 -6.93 -35.72
N ALA A 859 -27.84 -7.45 -36.62
CA ALA A 859 -28.61 -8.67 -36.36
C ALA A 859 -27.72 -9.92 -36.38
N THR A 860 -26.67 -9.92 -37.20
CA THR A 860 -25.63 -10.96 -37.19
C THR A 860 -24.74 -10.83 -35.96
N ASN A 861 -24.33 -9.60 -35.61
CA ASN A 861 -23.53 -9.33 -34.40
C ASN A 861 -24.24 -9.75 -33.10
N ILE A 862 -25.55 -9.54 -32.99
CA ILE A 862 -26.35 -10.03 -31.85
C ILE A 862 -26.20 -11.55 -31.68
N LYS A 863 -26.16 -12.32 -32.78
CA LYS A 863 -25.98 -13.78 -32.73
C LYS A 863 -24.55 -14.15 -32.34
N TYR A 864 -23.54 -13.49 -32.90
CA TYR A 864 -22.14 -13.71 -32.53
C TYR A 864 -21.92 -13.49 -31.03
N ALA A 865 -22.39 -12.35 -30.49
CA ALA A 865 -22.29 -12.03 -29.07
C ALA A 865 -22.93 -13.11 -28.18
N LYS A 866 -24.17 -13.51 -28.50
CA LYS A 866 -24.89 -14.53 -27.73
C LYS A 866 -24.23 -15.91 -27.78
N VAL A 867 -23.66 -16.28 -28.93
CA VAL A 867 -22.90 -17.55 -29.06
C VAL A 867 -21.60 -17.50 -28.26
N ALA A 868 -20.86 -16.38 -28.30
CA ALA A 868 -19.65 -16.20 -27.51
C ALA A 868 -19.94 -16.29 -26.00
N ILE A 869 -20.99 -15.60 -25.54
CA ILE A 869 -21.47 -15.65 -24.15
C ILE A 869 -21.89 -17.08 -23.78
N ALA A 870 -22.66 -17.76 -24.63
CA ALA A 870 -23.11 -19.12 -24.36
C ALA A 870 -21.96 -20.12 -24.26
N ALA A 871 -20.93 -19.99 -25.11
CA ALA A 871 -19.77 -20.88 -25.11
C ALA A 871 -19.00 -20.79 -23.78
N PHE A 872 -18.76 -19.57 -23.30
CA PHE A 872 -18.14 -19.31 -22.01
C PHE A 872 -18.97 -19.86 -20.86
N LEU A 873 -20.25 -19.48 -20.79
CA LEU A 873 -21.14 -19.88 -19.70
C LEU A 873 -21.36 -21.39 -19.63
N ALA A 874 -21.35 -22.09 -20.76
CA ALA A 874 -21.46 -23.54 -20.79
C ALA A 874 -20.33 -24.24 -20.02
N GLN A 875 -19.10 -23.69 -20.09
CA GLN A 875 -17.96 -24.20 -19.34
C GLN A 875 -18.11 -23.82 -17.86
N SER A 876 -18.37 -22.54 -17.57
CA SER A 876 -18.64 -22.03 -16.21
C SER A 876 -19.69 -22.85 -15.45
N MET A 877 -20.78 -23.21 -16.13
CA MET A 877 -21.85 -24.04 -15.57
C MET A 877 -21.36 -25.41 -15.14
N GLN A 878 -20.44 -26.01 -15.89
CA GLN A 878 -19.88 -27.31 -15.58
C GLN A 878 -18.74 -27.25 -14.54
N GLU A 879 -17.91 -26.21 -14.55
CA GLU A 879 -16.76 -26.11 -13.64
C GLU A 879 -17.16 -25.69 -12.22
N THR A 880 -18.03 -24.69 -12.08
CA THR A 880 -18.18 -23.97 -10.78
C THR A 880 -19.62 -23.71 -10.38
N ILE A 881 -20.48 -23.25 -11.30
CA ILE A 881 -21.85 -22.84 -10.97
C ILE A 881 -22.66 -24.02 -10.44
N ARG A 882 -22.54 -25.21 -11.06
CA ARG A 882 -23.25 -26.42 -10.61
C ARG A 882 -22.92 -26.83 -9.17
N TYR A 883 -21.77 -26.40 -8.65
CA TYR A 883 -21.31 -26.69 -7.29
C TYR A 883 -21.53 -25.53 -6.31
N ASN A 884 -22.02 -24.39 -6.80
CA ASN A 884 -22.16 -23.16 -6.04
C ASN A 884 -20.87 -22.75 -5.33
N ALA A 885 -19.73 -22.94 -6.01
CA ALA A 885 -18.40 -22.72 -5.48
C ALA A 885 -17.60 -21.78 -6.39
N CYS A 886 -16.95 -20.78 -5.80
CA CYS A 886 -15.96 -19.92 -6.43
C CYS A 886 -14.54 -20.45 -6.25
N ASP A 887 -14.25 -21.04 -5.09
CA ASP A 887 -13.00 -21.74 -4.83
C ASP A 887 -13.07 -23.18 -5.34
N GLU A 888 -11.91 -23.70 -5.71
CA GLU A 888 -11.71 -25.08 -6.11
C GLU A 888 -12.02 -26.07 -4.98
N ASN A 889 -12.77 -27.12 -5.31
CA ASN A 889 -13.05 -28.21 -4.39
C ASN A 889 -11.89 -29.20 -4.34
N ASN A 890 -11.67 -29.85 -3.19
CA ASN A 890 -10.73 -30.95 -3.10
C ASN A 890 -11.29 -32.20 -3.81
N TRP A 891 -10.74 -32.51 -4.98
CA TRP A 891 -11.04 -33.69 -5.79
C TRP A 891 -9.94 -34.75 -5.72
N SER A 892 -8.91 -34.53 -4.91
CA SER A 892 -7.73 -35.39 -4.85
C SER A 892 -8.04 -36.70 -4.16
N GLU A 893 -7.87 -37.81 -4.87
CA GLU A 893 -8.15 -39.17 -4.39
C GLU A 893 -7.03 -40.12 -4.84
N VAL A 894 -6.86 -41.24 -4.14
CA VAL A 894 -5.84 -42.26 -4.48
C VAL A 894 -6.02 -42.78 -5.91
N LYS A 895 -7.28 -42.88 -6.37
CA LYS A 895 -7.60 -43.31 -7.75
C LYS A 895 -7.07 -42.36 -8.83
N TYR A 896 -6.72 -41.12 -8.47
CA TYR A 896 -6.14 -40.11 -9.35
C TYR A 896 -4.66 -39.82 -9.02
N GLY A 897 -4.03 -40.65 -8.18
CA GLY A 897 -2.59 -40.56 -7.88
C GLY A 897 -2.22 -39.75 -6.64
N ALA A 898 -3.20 -39.31 -5.83
CA ALA A 898 -2.92 -38.68 -4.54
C ALA A 898 -2.41 -39.69 -3.50
N PRO A 899 -1.63 -39.27 -2.48
CA PRO A 899 -1.12 -40.18 -1.43
C PRO A 899 -2.21 -40.79 -0.54
N THR A 900 -3.34 -40.10 -0.43
CA THR A 900 -4.53 -40.53 0.32
C THR A 900 -5.77 -39.88 -0.29
N ASP A 901 -6.97 -40.24 0.18
CA ASP A 901 -8.21 -39.57 -0.25
C ASP A 901 -8.38 -38.24 0.49
N TYR A 902 -8.68 -37.18 -0.27
CA TYR A 902 -8.83 -35.80 0.16
C TYR A 902 -7.67 -35.28 1.03
N PRO A 903 -6.41 -35.37 0.55
CA PRO A 903 -5.27 -34.79 1.26
C PRO A 903 -5.47 -33.28 1.42
N MET A 904 -5.03 -32.70 2.53
CA MET A 904 -5.09 -31.25 2.74
C MET A 904 -4.19 -30.50 1.75
N THR A 905 -3.13 -31.14 1.25
CA THR A 905 -2.21 -30.60 0.22
C THR A 905 -2.85 -30.42 -1.15
N ALA A 906 -4.13 -30.76 -1.32
CA ALA A 906 -4.91 -30.35 -2.49
C ALA A 906 -4.91 -28.82 -2.70
N SER A 907 -4.69 -28.02 -1.65
CA SER A 907 -4.49 -26.56 -1.76
C SER A 907 -3.23 -26.16 -2.52
N CYS A 908 -2.24 -27.06 -2.59
CA CYS A 908 -0.97 -26.87 -3.28
C CYS A 908 -1.02 -27.31 -4.75
N GLY A 909 -1.98 -28.17 -5.09
CA GLY A 909 -2.15 -28.73 -6.42
C GLY A 909 -2.96 -30.02 -6.41
N GLN A 910 -3.66 -30.29 -7.51
CA GLN A 910 -4.48 -31.50 -7.69
C GLN A 910 -4.19 -32.19 -9.03
N LEU A 911 -4.44 -33.50 -9.10
CA LEU A 911 -4.24 -34.31 -10.32
C LEU A 911 -2.78 -34.26 -10.86
N GLY A 912 -1.80 -34.19 -9.95
CA GLY A 912 -0.37 -34.12 -10.29
C GLY A 912 0.14 -32.72 -10.63
N GLN A 913 -0.71 -31.70 -10.55
CA GLN A 913 -0.33 -30.30 -10.72
C GLN A 913 0.36 -29.75 -9.45
N LYS A 914 1.17 -28.70 -9.61
CA LYS A 914 1.79 -27.94 -8.52
C LYS A 914 1.60 -26.45 -8.76
N TYR A 915 0.61 -25.85 -8.11
CA TYR A 915 0.17 -24.49 -8.40
C TYR A 915 1.23 -23.44 -8.05
N ALA A 916 2.05 -23.67 -7.02
CA ALA A 916 3.17 -22.78 -6.68
C ALA A 916 4.28 -22.77 -7.75
N ASP A 917 4.35 -23.79 -8.61
CA ASP A 917 5.33 -23.85 -9.70
C ASP A 917 4.81 -23.22 -10.99
N TYR A 918 3.51 -22.86 -11.05
CA TYR A 918 2.90 -22.18 -12.20
C TYR A 918 3.42 -20.74 -12.25
N GLY A 919 4.45 -20.53 -13.04
CA GLY A 919 5.21 -19.28 -13.03
C GLY A 919 6.71 -19.45 -12.96
N VAL A 920 7.22 -20.67 -12.82
CA VAL A 920 8.66 -20.93 -12.82
C VAL A 920 9.10 -21.40 -14.21
N ASN A 921 10.13 -20.77 -14.75
CA ASN A 921 10.77 -21.25 -15.97
C ASN A 921 11.47 -22.60 -15.70
N PRO A 922 11.12 -23.68 -16.41
CA PRO A 922 11.66 -25.01 -16.14
C PRO A 922 13.14 -25.18 -16.52
N VAL A 923 13.70 -24.27 -17.33
CA VAL A 923 15.10 -24.28 -17.76
C VAL A 923 15.98 -23.44 -16.84
N SER A 924 15.56 -22.22 -16.52
CA SER A 924 16.35 -21.31 -15.68
C SER A 924 16.10 -21.51 -14.18
N GLY A 925 14.93 -22.04 -13.81
CA GLY A 925 14.46 -22.13 -12.43
C GLY A 925 14.02 -20.78 -11.82
N LEU A 926 13.96 -19.72 -12.62
CA LEU A 926 13.55 -18.38 -12.19
C LEU A 926 12.05 -18.18 -12.37
N ASP A 927 11.45 -17.35 -11.53
CA ASP A 927 10.08 -16.90 -11.70
C ASP A 927 9.94 -16.03 -12.96
N HIS A 928 8.84 -16.24 -13.69
CA HIS A 928 8.42 -15.36 -14.78
C HIS A 928 8.05 -13.98 -14.24
N ALA A 929 8.17 -12.97 -15.10
CA ALA A 929 8.08 -11.56 -14.69
C ALA A 929 6.77 -11.17 -13.98
N TYR A 930 5.66 -11.86 -14.27
CA TYR A 930 4.34 -11.60 -13.67
C TYR A 930 3.95 -12.61 -12.59
N SER A 931 4.86 -13.48 -12.16
CA SER A 931 4.55 -14.44 -11.11
C SER A 931 4.50 -13.75 -9.75
N CYS A 932 3.39 -13.94 -9.04
CA CYS A 932 3.33 -13.49 -7.65
C CYS A 932 4.53 -14.05 -6.85
N PRO A 933 5.09 -13.26 -5.92
CA PRO A 933 6.12 -13.76 -5.01
C PRO A 933 5.62 -14.96 -4.21
N ARG A 934 6.54 -15.87 -3.86
CA ARG A 934 6.24 -16.92 -2.88
C ARG A 934 6.11 -16.30 -1.49
N ASP A 935 5.06 -16.69 -0.78
CA ASP A 935 4.82 -16.25 0.60
C ASP A 935 4.48 -17.45 1.48
N ASP A 936 5.50 -17.96 2.17
CA ASP A 936 5.37 -19.07 3.11
C ASP A 936 4.61 -18.64 4.37
N LYS A 937 4.37 -17.33 4.57
CA LYS A 937 3.57 -16.79 5.67
C LYS A 937 2.10 -16.60 5.32
N MET A 938 1.67 -17.00 4.12
CA MET A 938 0.29 -16.86 3.68
C MET A 938 -0.66 -17.72 4.54
N GLU A 939 -1.67 -17.08 5.13
CA GLU A 939 -2.70 -17.73 5.94
C GLU A 939 -4.08 -17.44 5.35
N VAL A 940 -4.64 -18.40 4.61
CA VAL A 940 -5.88 -18.22 3.85
C VAL A 940 -6.69 -19.52 3.76
N SER A 941 -8.02 -19.39 3.85
CA SER A 941 -8.99 -20.47 3.67
C SER A 941 -9.91 -20.18 2.48
N ALA A 942 -10.30 -21.22 1.73
CA ALA A 942 -11.36 -21.11 0.74
C ALA A 942 -12.68 -20.72 1.43
N LEU A 943 -13.43 -19.80 0.81
CA LEU A 943 -14.70 -19.30 1.36
C LEU A 943 -15.89 -20.11 0.90
N THR A 944 -15.78 -20.65 -0.32
CA THR A 944 -16.83 -21.42 -0.95
C THR A 944 -16.33 -22.82 -1.25
N HIS A 945 -17.23 -23.79 -1.23
CA HIS A 945 -16.95 -25.17 -1.57
C HIS A 945 -18.27 -25.89 -1.82
N ALA A 946 -18.20 -27.09 -2.38
CA ALA A 946 -19.36 -27.90 -2.66
C ALA A 946 -19.93 -28.53 -1.37
N LYS A 947 -21.25 -28.74 -1.34
CA LYS A 947 -21.98 -29.03 -0.09
C LYS A 947 -22.64 -30.40 -0.01
N TRP A 948 -22.28 -31.35 -0.89
CA TRP A 948 -22.87 -32.71 -0.87
C TRP A 948 -22.63 -33.45 0.46
N TYR A 949 -23.33 -34.56 0.68
CA TYR A 949 -23.20 -35.32 1.93
C TYR A 949 -21.75 -35.82 2.12
N GLY A 950 -21.07 -35.32 3.15
CA GLY A 950 -19.66 -35.63 3.41
C GLY A 950 -18.69 -34.93 2.46
N ALA A 951 -19.09 -33.81 1.87
CA ALA A 951 -18.22 -33.01 1.01
C ALA A 951 -16.92 -32.63 1.73
N PRO A 952 -15.78 -32.61 1.01
CA PRO A 952 -14.52 -32.14 1.54
C PRO A 952 -14.62 -30.74 2.13
N ALA A 953 -13.85 -30.49 3.19
CA ALA A 953 -13.70 -29.15 3.73
C ALA A 953 -13.12 -28.19 2.68
N PRO A 954 -13.40 -26.87 2.83
CA PRO A 954 -12.66 -25.85 2.12
C PRO A 954 -11.14 -26.07 2.22
N VAL A 955 -10.45 -25.94 1.10
CA VAL A 955 -8.98 -26.01 1.05
C VAL A 955 -8.37 -24.79 1.75
N PHE A 956 -7.13 -24.93 2.22
CA PHE A 956 -6.45 -23.86 2.96
C PHE A 956 -4.93 -23.89 2.81
N ALA A 957 -4.30 -22.76 3.12
CA ALA A 957 -2.86 -22.62 3.29
C ALA A 957 -2.57 -21.94 4.63
N ALA A 958 -1.51 -22.38 5.29
CA ALA A 958 -1.06 -21.87 6.57
C ALA A 958 0.46 -22.06 6.70
N PRO A 959 1.16 -21.18 7.44
CA PRO A 959 2.56 -21.37 7.77
C PRO A 959 2.77 -22.63 8.63
N ASP A 960 3.92 -23.29 8.50
CA ASP A 960 4.25 -24.46 9.32
C ASP A 960 4.25 -24.13 10.81
N ALA A 961 4.79 -22.96 11.17
CA ALA A 961 4.82 -22.49 12.56
C ALA A 961 3.41 -22.44 13.20
N VAL A 962 2.37 -22.07 12.44
CA VAL A 962 0.96 -22.04 12.91
C VAL A 962 0.45 -23.44 13.20
N LEU A 963 0.74 -24.39 12.31
CA LEU A 963 0.26 -25.76 12.41
C LEU A 963 1.05 -26.56 13.46
N GLU A 964 2.36 -26.34 13.57
CA GLU A 964 3.24 -26.96 14.58
C GLU A 964 2.88 -26.54 16.01
N GLU A 965 2.65 -25.24 16.23
CA GLU A 965 2.21 -24.70 17.53
C GLU A 965 0.93 -25.40 18.02
N ARG A 966 0.04 -25.76 17.10
CA ARG A 966 -1.23 -26.45 17.37
C ARG A 966 -1.13 -27.98 17.34
N GLY A 967 0.06 -28.54 17.09
CA GLY A 967 0.28 -29.99 17.00
C GLY A 967 -0.42 -30.66 15.81
N LEU A 968 -0.65 -29.93 14.72
CA LEU A 968 -1.39 -30.38 13.54
C LEU A 968 -0.50 -31.01 12.46
N LEU A 969 0.83 -30.95 12.59
CA LEU A 969 1.77 -31.64 11.70
C LEU A 969 2.29 -32.94 12.31
N VAL A 970 2.46 -33.96 11.48
CA VAL A 970 3.12 -35.22 11.84
C VAL A 970 4.33 -35.40 10.93
N ASN A 971 5.54 -35.31 11.49
CA ASN A 971 6.81 -35.32 10.74
C ASN A 971 6.86 -34.24 9.64
N GLY A 972 6.34 -33.04 9.91
CA GLY A 972 6.29 -31.93 8.95
C GLY A 972 5.24 -32.07 7.84
N ALA A 973 4.36 -33.07 7.92
CA ALA A 973 3.30 -33.30 6.94
C ALA A 973 1.90 -33.06 7.51
N ALA A 974 1.04 -32.51 6.67
CA ALA A 974 -0.37 -32.33 6.96
C ALA A 974 -1.16 -33.64 6.85
N GLY A 975 -2.38 -33.61 7.39
CA GLY A 975 -3.32 -34.72 7.40
C GLY A 975 -4.22 -34.79 6.17
N ARG A 976 -5.43 -35.31 6.33
CA ARG A 976 -6.45 -35.41 5.27
C ARG A 976 -7.84 -35.12 5.78
N TRP A 977 -8.78 -34.93 4.87
CA TRP A 977 -10.21 -34.99 5.16
C TRP A 977 -10.73 -36.42 5.05
N THR A 978 -11.59 -36.82 5.98
CA THR A 978 -12.41 -38.04 5.85
C THR A 978 -13.87 -37.64 5.69
N ASN A 979 -14.59 -38.32 4.80
CA ASN A 979 -16.05 -38.18 4.69
C ASN A 979 -16.81 -39.13 5.65
N ASN A 980 -16.10 -39.93 6.44
CA ASN A 980 -16.69 -40.82 7.42
C ASN A 980 -17.23 -40.05 8.64
N GLY A 981 -18.26 -40.61 9.27
CA GLY A 981 -18.91 -40.04 10.46
C GLY A 981 -20.23 -39.36 10.14
N HIS A 982 -20.92 -38.93 11.18
CA HIS A 982 -22.19 -38.21 11.08
C HIS A 982 -22.22 -37.08 12.10
N CYS A 983 -22.63 -35.89 11.66
CA CYS A 983 -22.82 -34.74 12.54
C CYS A 983 -24.25 -34.78 13.08
N ASN A 984 -24.40 -34.87 14.40
CA ASN A 984 -25.71 -34.92 15.05
C ASN A 984 -26.47 -33.59 14.89
N ASP A 985 -25.73 -32.48 14.91
CA ASP A 985 -26.23 -31.14 14.70
C ASP A 985 -25.60 -30.58 13.41
N VAL A 986 -26.43 -30.04 12.52
CA VAL A 986 -25.98 -29.43 11.26
C VAL A 986 -25.81 -27.94 11.50
N PRO A 987 -24.60 -27.37 11.33
CA PRO A 987 -24.35 -25.96 11.64
C PRO A 987 -25.07 -25.04 10.65
N GLU A 988 -25.85 -24.08 11.17
CA GLU A 988 -26.44 -22.99 10.37
C GLU A 988 -25.46 -21.82 10.20
N ASN A 989 -24.55 -21.64 11.16
CA ASN A 989 -23.48 -20.65 11.16
C ASN A 989 -22.15 -21.30 11.54
N VAL A 990 -21.04 -20.64 11.21
CA VAL A 990 -19.69 -21.02 11.63
C VAL A 990 -18.94 -19.80 12.15
N ASP A 991 -17.95 -20.04 13.00
CA ASP A 991 -17.07 -19.00 13.50
C ASP A 991 -16.14 -18.52 12.37
N THR A 992 -16.43 -17.32 11.87
CA THR A 992 -15.71 -16.69 10.76
C THR A 992 -14.42 -15.99 11.20
N SER A 993 -14.19 -15.83 12.52
CA SER A 993 -12.91 -15.34 13.05
C SER A 993 -11.82 -16.42 13.02
N LYS A 994 -12.24 -17.69 12.95
CA LYS A 994 -11.35 -18.85 12.86
C LYS A 994 -11.11 -19.27 11.42
N GLN A 995 -9.88 -19.68 11.15
CA GLN A 995 -9.53 -20.37 9.92
C GLN A 995 -10.22 -21.73 9.84
N VAL A 996 -10.38 -22.29 8.64
CA VAL A 996 -11.17 -23.52 8.45
C VAL A 996 -10.64 -24.70 9.27
N TRP A 997 -9.32 -24.76 9.49
CA TRP A 997 -8.66 -25.81 10.26
C TRP A 997 -8.76 -25.64 11.79
N GLU A 998 -9.17 -24.46 12.27
CA GLU A 998 -9.32 -24.14 13.69
C GLU A 998 -10.76 -24.33 14.20
N ARG A 999 -11.70 -24.55 13.29
CA ARG A 999 -13.12 -24.74 13.62
C ARG A 999 -13.37 -26.14 14.18
N ASP A 1000 -14.32 -26.23 15.11
CA ASP A 1000 -14.69 -27.47 15.77
C ASP A 1000 -15.12 -28.57 14.78
N GLU A 1001 -14.96 -29.84 15.18
CA GLU A 1001 -15.52 -30.98 14.46
C GLU A 1001 -17.03 -30.77 14.25
N CYS A 1002 -17.51 -31.07 13.03
CA CYS A 1002 -18.89 -30.81 12.60
C CYS A 1002 -19.33 -29.34 12.53
N LYS A 1003 -18.40 -28.38 12.67
CA LYS A 1003 -18.65 -26.93 12.47
C LYS A 1003 -17.64 -26.28 11.53
N THR A 1004 -17.03 -27.06 10.66
CA THR A 1004 -16.03 -26.60 9.68
C THR A 1004 -16.66 -25.68 8.63
N TYR A 1005 -17.89 -25.97 8.19
CA TYR A 1005 -18.65 -25.19 7.22
C TYR A 1005 -20.17 -25.27 7.45
N VAL A 1006 -20.90 -24.25 7.01
CA VAL A 1006 -22.38 -24.20 7.10
C VAL A 1006 -23.01 -25.35 6.31
N GLY A 1007 -23.87 -26.11 6.98
CA GLY A 1007 -24.57 -27.25 6.39
C GLY A 1007 -23.79 -28.58 6.44
N GLN A 1008 -22.69 -28.67 7.20
CA GLN A 1008 -21.91 -29.90 7.35
C GLN A 1008 -22.73 -31.05 7.96
N LYS A 1009 -22.82 -32.17 7.23
CA LYS A 1009 -23.58 -33.36 7.67
C LYS A 1009 -22.70 -34.54 8.07
N ALA A 1010 -21.44 -34.54 7.61
CA ALA A 1010 -20.48 -35.60 7.84
C ALA A 1010 -19.07 -35.09 7.54
N GLY A 1011 -18.08 -35.86 7.98
CA GLY A 1011 -16.67 -35.67 7.69
C GLY A 1011 -15.94 -34.76 8.68
N LYS A 1012 -14.62 -34.91 8.71
CA LYS A 1012 -13.70 -34.19 9.59
C LYS A 1012 -12.25 -34.25 9.13
N PHE A 1013 -11.41 -33.39 9.69
CA PHE A 1013 -9.96 -33.48 9.54
C PHE A 1013 -9.36 -34.63 10.35
N ILE A 1014 -8.36 -35.30 9.78
CA ILE A 1014 -7.50 -36.29 10.45
C ILE A 1014 -6.05 -35.83 10.28
N TRP A 1015 -5.38 -35.48 11.36
CA TRP A 1015 -4.00 -34.98 11.38
C TRP A 1015 -2.99 -36.12 11.60
N ASP A 1016 -2.82 -36.98 10.59
CA ASP A 1016 -2.00 -38.19 10.64
C ASP A 1016 -0.75 -38.16 9.73
N GLY A 1017 -0.46 -37.03 9.11
CA GLY A 1017 0.65 -36.87 8.16
C GLY A 1017 0.42 -37.56 6.80
N SER A 1018 -0.80 -38.03 6.53
CA SER A 1018 -1.10 -38.81 5.31
C SER A 1018 -1.03 -38.01 4.01
N SER A 1019 -0.98 -36.68 4.05
CA SER A 1019 -0.70 -35.87 2.86
C SER A 1019 0.76 -35.92 2.41
N GLN A 1020 1.68 -36.41 3.25
CA GLN A 1020 3.13 -36.53 3.00
C GLN A 1020 3.90 -35.21 2.82
N GLU A 1021 3.21 -34.08 2.68
CA GLU A 1021 3.78 -32.74 2.54
C GLU A 1021 3.00 -31.74 3.43
N SER A 1022 3.56 -30.55 3.63
CA SER A 1022 2.89 -29.41 4.28
C SER A 1022 2.02 -28.62 3.27
N VAL A 1023 1.16 -27.75 3.81
CA VAL A 1023 0.39 -26.72 3.08
C VAL A 1023 1.04 -25.32 3.11
N GLU A 1024 2.24 -25.18 3.67
CA GLU A 1024 3.01 -23.92 3.67
C GLU A 1024 3.37 -23.50 2.23
N GLY A 1025 3.29 -22.19 1.95
CA GLY A 1025 3.56 -21.62 0.63
C GLY A 1025 2.52 -21.98 -0.44
N CYS A 1026 1.47 -22.70 -0.06
CA CYS A 1026 0.29 -22.94 -0.89
C CYS A 1026 -0.64 -21.70 -0.84
N GLY A 1027 -1.75 -21.72 -1.57
CA GLY A 1027 -2.63 -20.54 -1.66
C GLY A 1027 -3.16 -20.25 -3.06
N TRP A 1028 -2.56 -20.88 -4.07
CA TRP A 1028 -2.78 -20.61 -5.49
C TRP A 1028 -3.75 -21.58 -6.19
N TRP A 1029 -4.68 -22.17 -5.43
CA TRP A 1029 -5.75 -23.01 -5.97
C TRP A 1029 -6.76 -22.21 -6.80
N GLY A 1030 -7.61 -22.92 -7.54
CA GLY A 1030 -8.52 -22.35 -8.51
C GLY A 1030 -9.54 -21.42 -7.88
N ARG A 1031 -9.66 -20.20 -8.43
CA ARG A 1031 -10.69 -19.22 -8.01
C ARG A 1031 -11.43 -18.61 -9.20
N GLY A 1032 -12.66 -18.19 -8.95
CA GLY A 1032 -13.53 -17.62 -9.96
C GLY A 1032 -14.16 -18.68 -10.87
N VAL A 1033 -14.90 -18.24 -11.88
CA VAL A 1033 -15.88 -19.08 -12.57
C VAL A 1033 -15.31 -20.21 -13.45
N ILE A 1034 -14.02 -20.16 -13.79
CA ILE A 1034 -13.28 -21.24 -14.51
C ILE A 1034 -12.04 -21.70 -13.72
N GLN A 1035 -11.99 -21.41 -12.41
CA GLN A 1035 -10.92 -21.88 -11.50
C GLN A 1035 -9.50 -21.46 -11.94
N THR A 1036 -9.27 -20.15 -12.05
CA THR A 1036 -7.94 -19.58 -12.32
C THR A 1036 -6.95 -20.03 -11.23
N THR A 1037 -5.91 -20.76 -11.61
CA THR A 1037 -4.90 -21.38 -10.71
C THR A 1037 -3.49 -20.82 -10.95
N GLY A 1038 -2.65 -20.83 -9.92
CA GLY A 1038 -1.20 -20.64 -10.04
C GLY A 1038 -0.69 -19.20 -9.99
N ARG A 1039 0.53 -19.02 -9.45
CA ARG A 1039 1.16 -17.70 -9.18
C ARG A 1039 1.21 -16.78 -10.39
N GLN A 1040 1.48 -17.33 -11.57
CA GLN A 1040 1.54 -16.57 -12.82
C GLN A 1040 0.19 -15.93 -13.19
N ASN A 1041 -0.91 -16.65 -13.06
CA ASN A 1041 -2.23 -16.15 -13.47
C ASN A 1041 -2.74 -15.07 -12.49
N PHE A 1042 -2.62 -15.33 -11.19
CA PHE A 1042 -2.95 -14.33 -10.16
C PHE A 1042 -2.07 -13.10 -10.29
N GLY A 1043 -0.77 -13.27 -10.53
CA GLY A 1043 0.14 -12.14 -10.66
C GLY A 1043 -0.09 -11.34 -11.94
N THR A 1044 -0.44 -11.99 -13.05
CA THR A 1044 -0.83 -11.28 -14.27
C THR A 1044 -2.10 -10.46 -14.05
N LEU A 1045 -3.12 -11.03 -13.40
CA LEU A 1045 -4.32 -10.28 -12.98
C LEU A 1045 -3.95 -9.10 -12.07
N ASN A 1046 -3.10 -9.33 -11.07
CA ASN A 1046 -2.68 -8.28 -10.14
C ASN A 1046 -1.92 -7.14 -10.84
N HIS A 1047 -1.13 -7.45 -11.88
CA HIS A 1047 -0.40 -6.46 -12.66
C HIS A 1047 -1.32 -5.51 -13.43
N TYR A 1048 -2.36 -6.05 -14.07
CA TYR A 1048 -3.22 -5.27 -14.98
C TYR A 1048 -4.51 -4.75 -14.36
N LEU A 1049 -5.00 -5.36 -13.28
CA LEU A 1049 -6.26 -4.99 -12.65
C LEU A 1049 -6.08 -4.48 -11.22
N GLY A 1050 -5.16 -5.08 -10.48
CA GLY A 1050 -4.92 -4.78 -9.08
C GLY A 1050 -3.70 -3.90 -8.84
N ARG A 1051 -3.18 -3.98 -7.62
CA ARG A 1051 -1.92 -3.35 -7.23
C ARG A 1051 -0.73 -4.16 -7.73
N SER A 1052 -0.30 -3.86 -8.95
CA SER A 1052 0.80 -4.55 -9.63
C SER A 1052 1.99 -4.89 -8.73
N HIS A 1053 2.47 -6.13 -8.76
CA HIS A 1053 3.60 -6.60 -7.95
C HIS A 1053 4.94 -6.59 -8.73
N VAL A 1054 4.87 -6.32 -10.04
CA VAL A 1054 6.01 -6.42 -10.96
C VAL A 1054 7.03 -5.33 -10.63
N ASP A 1055 8.32 -5.71 -10.67
CA ASP A 1055 9.42 -4.77 -10.51
C ASP A 1055 9.41 -3.76 -11.68
N PRO A 1056 9.23 -2.45 -11.43
CA PRO A 1056 9.20 -1.45 -12.49
C PRO A 1056 10.50 -1.40 -13.30
N SER A 1057 11.62 -1.85 -12.73
CA SER A 1057 12.90 -1.96 -13.46
C SER A 1057 12.86 -2.98 -14.60
N THR A 1058 11.90 -3.91 -14.59
CA THR A 1058 11.73 -4.94 -15.63
C THR A 1058 10.88 -4.49 -16.80
N ILE A 1059 10.13 -3.40 -16.66
CA ILE A 1059 9.26 -2.86 -17.71
C ILE A 1059 10.07 -2.55 -18.98
N GLY A 1060 9.56 -2.99 -20.13
CA GLY A 1060 10.18 -2.88 -21.44
C GLY A 1060 11.30 -3.89 -21.71
N LYS A 1061 11.71 -4.71 -20.74
CA LYS A 1061 12.68 -5.80 -20.93
C LYS A 1061 11.98 -7.06 -21.39
N THR A 1062 12.67 -7.87 -22.20
CA THR A 1062 12.22 -9.22 -22.55
C THR A 1062 12.82 -10.22 -21.56
N ILE A 1063 11.96 -10.88 -20.79
CA ILE A 1063 12.32 -11.92 -19.83
C ILE A 1063 11.67 -13.21 -20.33
N ASP A 1064 12.50 -14.21 -20.65
CA ASP A 1064 12.04 -15.52 -21.13
C ASP A 1064 11.08 -15.46 -22.34
N GLY A 1065 11.36 -14.54 -23.26
CA GLY A 1065 10.58 -14.36 -24.49
C GLY A 1065 9.33 -13.50 -24.32
N VAL A 1066 9.00 -13.07 -23.10
CA VAL A 1066 7.89 -12.15 -22.81
C VAL A 1066 8.43 -10.75 -22.56
N THR A 1067 7.98 -9.76 -23.34
CA THR A 1067 8.25 -8.35 -23.03
C THR A 1067 7.34 -7.89 -21.90
N VAL A 1068 7.92 -7.39 -20.82
CA VAL A 1068 7.17 -6.92 -19.66
C VAL A 1068 6.55 -5.56 -19.96
N GLU A 1069 5.23 -5.49 -19.99
CA GLU A 1069 4.48 -4.25 -20.15
C GLU A 1069 4.40 -3.44 -18.85
N ALA A 1070 4.11 -2.15 -18.98
CA ALA A 1070 3.83 -1.29 -17.84
C ALA A 1070 2.41 -1.57 -17.31
N PRO A 1071 2.18 -1.50 -15.99
CA PRO A 1071 0.82 -1.59 -15.46
C PRO A 1071 0.01 -0.35 -15.87
N PRO A 1072 -1.33 -0.42 -15.88
CA PRO A 1072 -2.16 0.77 -16.07
C PRO A 1072 -1.85 1.84 -15.03
N GLU A 1073 -1.88 3.12 -15.43
CA GLU A 1073 -1.64 4.25 -14.50
C GLU A 1073 -2.69 4.31 -13.38
N ASN A 1074 -3.90 3.84 -13.65
CA ASN A 1074 -5.02 3.81 -12.73
C ASN A 1074 -5.79 2.48 -12.90
N PRO A 1075 -5.30 1.37 -12.30
CA PRO A 1075 -5.94 0.06 -12.42
C PRO A 1075 -7.36 0.08 -11.85
N LEU A 1076 -8.26 -0.67 -12.48
CA LEU A 1076 -9.69 -0.68 -12.15
C LEU A 1076 -9.97 -1.10 -10.70
N TYR A 1077 -9.15 -2.00 -10.15
CA TYR A 1077 -9.26 -2.54 -8.79
C TYR A 1077 -7.99 -2.27 -8.00
N ALA A 1078 -7.47 -1.04 -8.08
CA ALA A 1078 -6.21 -0.60 -7.45
C ALA A 1078 -6.13 -0.85 -5.92
N GLU A 1079 -7.28 -0.95 -5.27
CA GLU A 1079 -7.42 -1.28 -3.85
C GLU A 1079 -7.14 -2.76 -3.54
N LEU A 1080 -7.28 -3.65 -4.53
CA LEU A 1080 -7.09 -5.08 -4.39
C LEU A 1080 -5.63 -5.50 -4.67
N ASP A 1081 -5.13 -6.45 -3.88
CA ASP A 1081 -3.84 -7.09 -4.10
C ASP A 1081 -4.00 -8.62 -4.11
N PHE A 1082 -4.14 -9.20 -5.31
CA PHE A 1082 -4.37 -10.63 -5.46
C PHE A 1082 -3.14 -11.49 -5.15
N CYS A 1083 -1.94 -10.89 -5.08
CA CYS A 1083 -0.76 -11.63 -4.68
C CYS A 1083 -0.68 -11.77 -3.16
N SER A 1084 -1.05 -10.71 -2.42
CA SER A 1084 -1.08 -10.75 -0.95
C SER A 1084 -2.33 -11.47 -0.42
N ASN A 1085 -3.46 -11.38 -1.12
CA ASN A 1085 -4.69 -12.10 -0.78
C ASN A 1085 -5.42 -12.59 -2.05
N PRO A 1086 -5.10 -13.79 -2.56
CA PRO A 1086 -5.81 -14.37 -3.71
C PRO A 1086 -7.30 -14.66 -3.43
N GLY A 1087 -7.70 -14.71 -2.15
CA GLY A 1087 -9.09 -14.92 -1.73
C GLY A 1087 -10.05 -13.81 -2.15
N LEU A 1088 -9.55 -12.60 -2.44
CA LEU A 1088 -10.33 -11.43 -2.85
C LEU A 1088 -11.22 -11.70 -4.09
N ILE A 1089 -10.80 -12.62 -4.96
CA ILE A 1089 -11.60 -13.02 -6.14
C ILE A 1089 -12.96 -13.59 -5.73
N CYS A 1090 -13.03 -14.29 -4.60
CA CYS A 1090 -14.21 -14.98 -4.12
C CYS A 1090 -14.85 -14.32 -2.89
N SER A 1091 -14.13 -13.43 -2.20
CA SER A 1091 -14.59 -12.79 -0.96
C SER A 1091 -15.25 -11.45 -1.17
N SER A 1092 -14.84 -10.67 -2.17
CA SER A 1092 -15.23 -9.26 -2.27
C SER A 1092 -16.74 -9.10 -2.45
N GLU A 1093 -17.36 -8.32 -1.57
CA GLU A 1093 -18.77 -7.95 -1.65
C GLU A 1093 -18.97 -6.63 -2.40
N GLU A 1094 -17.96 -5.75 -2.43
CA GLU A 1094 -17.97 -4.53 -3.24
C GLU A 1094 -17.76 -4.83 -4.74
N ASN A 1095 -16.81 -5.71 -5.08
CA ASN A 1095 -16.38 -6.00 -6.46
C ASN A 1095 -16.76 -7.43 -6.90
N LYS A 1096 -18.05 -7.78 -6.83
CA LYS A 1096 -18.54 -9.16 -7.07
C LYS A 1096 -18.26 -9.69 -8.47
N GLU A 1097 -18.16 -8.83 -9.46
CA GLU A 1097 -17.88 -9.18 -10.85
C GLU A 1097 -16.47 -9.75 -11.06
N ILE A 1098 -15.55 -9.58 -10.11
CA ILE A 1098 -14.16 -10.01 -10.26
C ILE A 1098 -14.02 -11.53 -10.46
N LYS A 1099 -14.92 -12.32 -9.87
CA LYS A 1099 -14.98 -13.78 -10.04
C LYS A 1099 -15.28 -14.18 -11.49
N TRP A 1100 -15.98 -13.31 -12.23
CA TRP A 1100 -16.23 -13.46 -13.67
C TRP A 1100 -15.04 -12.97 -14.48
N ILE A 1101 -14.47 -11.81 -14.12
CA ILE A 1101 -13.29 -11.24 -14.78
C ILE A 1101 -12.12 -12.22 -14.76
N ALA A 1102 -11.86 -12.91 -13.65
CA ALA A 1102 -10.80 -13.92 -13.56
C ALA A 1102 -10.96 -15.04 -14.60
N GLY A 1103 -12.19 -15.50 -14.83
CA GLY A 1103 -12.49 -16.54 -15.83
C GLY A 1103 -12.51 -16.01 -17.27
N LEU A 1104 -13.05 -14.79 -17.47
CA LEU A 1104 -13.05 -14.12 -18.77
C LEU A 1104 -11.63 -13.77 -19.22
N PHE A 1105 -10.75 -13.39 -18.29
CA PHE A 1105 -9.33 -13.18 -18.56
C PHE A 1105 -8.65 -14.45 -19.09
N TYR A 1106 -8.85 -15.59 -18.42
CA TYR A 1106 -8.40 -16.88 -18.96
C TYR A 1106 -8.99 -17.16 -20.34
N TRP A 1107 -10.29 -16.88 -20.53
CA TRP A 1107 -10.96 -17.09 -21.81
C TRP A 1107 -10.33 -16.30 -22.96
N VAL A 1108 -10.09 -14.99 -22.77
CA VAL A 1108 -9.53 -14.15 -23.84
C VAL A 1108 -8.08 -14.51 -24.15
N THR A 1109 -7.29 -14.88 -23.13
CA THR A 1109 -5.86 -15.18 -23.28
C THR A 1109 -5.57 -16.61 -23.73
N SER A 1110 -6.45 -17.57 -23.44
CA SER A 1110 -6.19 -19.00 -23.69
C SER A 1110 -7.14 -19.62 -24.72
N VAL A 1111 -8.37 -19.11 -24.84
CA VAL A 1111 -9.41 -19.69 -25.73
C VAL A 1111 -9.58 -18.85 -26.99
N GLN A 1112 -9.85 -17.54 -26.86
CA GLN A 1112 -10.01 -16.67 -28.03
C GLN A 1112 -8.68 -16.44 -28.75
N ALA A 1113 -7.58 -16.37 -27.99
CA ALA A 1113 -6.24 -16.21 -28.51
C ALA A 1113 -5.50 -17.54 -28.80
N TYR A 1114 -6.20 -18.69 -28.75
CA TYR A 1114 -5.57 -20.00 -28.99
C TYR A 1114 -4.83 -20.00 -30.33
N ASN A 1115 -3.57 -20.44 -30.28
CA ASN A 1115 -2.71 -20.64 -31.44
C ASN A 1115 -1.97 -21.99 -31.31
N ASP A 1116 -1.69 -22.62 -32.45
CA ASP A 1116 -0.89 -23.84 -32.54
C ASP A 1116 0.05 -23.72 -33.74
N GLU A 1117 0.89 -22.68 -33.74
CA GLU A 1117 1.77 -22.34 -34.87
C GLU A 1117 2.68 -23.52 -35.23
N GLY A 1118 2.47 -24.09 -36.42
CA GLY A 1118 3.24 -25.24 -36.91
C GLY A 1118 2.85 -26.59 -36.29
N GLY A 1119 1.82 -26.63 -35.44
CA GLY A 1119 1.27 -27.84 -34.83
C GLY A 1119 0.12 -28.47 -35.62
N GLN A 1120 -0.61 -29.37 -34.97
CA GLN A 1120 -1.72 -30.12 -35.58
C GLN A 1120 -2.95 -29.24 -35.85
N TYR A 1121 -3.14 -28.18 -35.07
CA TYR A 1121 -4.30 -27.31 -35.07
C TYR A 1121 -4.00 -25.90 -35.59
N ALA A 1122 -2.93 -25.74 -36.39
CA ALA A 1122 -2.47 -24.43 -36.89
C ALA A 1122 -3.54 -23.64 -37.67
N ASP A 1123 -4.50 -24.33 -38.31
CA ASP A 1123 -5.58 -23.71 -39.07
C ASP A 1123 -6.81 -23.36 -38.21
N TRP A 1124 -6.83 -23.77 -36.94
CA TRP A 1124 -7.95 -23.51 -36.04
C TRP A 1124 -7.90 -22.08 -35.51
N ASN A 1125 -9.00 -21.35 -35.60
CA ASN A 1125 -9.12 -20.00 -35.08
C ASN A 1125 -10.51 -19.79 -34.48
N TYR A 1126 -10.55 -19.31 -33.23
CA TYR A 1126 -11.79 -19.14 -32.45
C TYR A 1126 -12.84 -18.32 -33.21
N TYR A 1127 -12.45 -17.18 -33.76
CA TYR A 1127 -13.37 -16.27 -34.43
C TYR A 1127 -13.96 -16.89 -35.70
N ASN A 1128 -13.13 -17.57 -36.50
CA ASN A 1128 -13.57 -18.24 -37.71
C ASN A 1128 -14.54 -19.39 -37.41
N GLU A 1129 -14.25 -20.20 -36.40
CA GLU A 1129 -15.11 -21.34 -36.04
C GLU A 1129 -16.43 -20.89 -35.38
N LEU A 1130 -16.41 -19.82 -34.58
CA LEU A 1130 -17.64 -19.20 -34.06
C LEU A 1130 -18.51 -18.66 -35.20
N LYS A 1131 -17.93 -17.88 -36.12
CA LYS A 1131 -18.63 -17.33 -37.29
C LYS A 1131 -19.24 -18.45 -38.13
N LYS A 1132 -18.45 -19.48 -38.45
CA LYS A 1132 -18.90 -20.68 -39.17
C LYS A 1132 -20.06 -21.39 -38.50
N TYR A 1133 -20.06 -21.53 -37.17
CA TYR A 1133 -21.19 -22.10 -36.44
C TYR A 1133 -22.46 -21.26 -36.61
N VAL A 1134 -22.36 -19.94 -36.47
CA VAL A 1134 -23.51 -19.03 -36.64
C VAL A 1134 -23.99 -18.99 -38.09
N ASP A 1135 -23.09 -18.89 -39.06
CA ASP A 1135 -23.39 -18.81 -40.50
C ASP A 1135 -23.96 -20.11 -41.05
N SER A 1136 -23.64 -21.26 -40.43
CA SER A 1136 -24.27 -22.54 -40.72
C SER A 1136 -25.71 -22.67 -40.17
N GLY A 1137 -26.20 -21.65 -39.47
CA GLY A 1137 -27.52 -21.66 -38.84
C GLY A 1137 -27.56 -22.44 -37.52
N LEU A 1138 -26.50 -22.32 -36.72
CA LEU A 1138 -26.36 -22.92 -35.37
C LEU A 1138 -26.45 -24.46 -35.38
N GLN A 1139 -25.86 -25.11 -36.38
CA GLN A 1139 -25.96 -26.57 -36.57
C GLN A 1139 -24.76 -27.33 -35.99
N GLY A 1140 -25.04 -28.40 -35.24
CA GLY A 1140 -24.03 -29.33 -34.73
C GLY A 1140 -23.34 -28.87 -33.44
N SER A 1141 -22.30 -29.61 -33.01
CA SER A 1141 -21.58 -29.38 -31.75
C SER A 1141 -20.10 -29.08 -31.90
N GLN A 1142 -19.55 -29.08 -33.12
CA GLN A 1142 -18.09 -29.01 -33.32
C GLN A 1142 -17.46 -27.81 -32.62
N PHE A 1143 -18.04 -26.62 -32.77
CA PHE A 1143 -17.51 -25.41 -32.13
C PHE A 1143 -17.41 -25.52 -30.60
N ILE A 1144 -18.45 -26.04 -29.94
CA ILE A 1144 -18.42 -26.19 -28.48
C ILE A 1144 -17.52 -27.34 -28.04
N ASP A 1145 -17.40 -28.40 -28.85
CA ASP A 1145 -16.50 -29.53 -28.59
C ASP A 1145 -15.05 -29.08 -28.60
N ASP A 1146 -14.65 -28.30 -29.60
CA ASP A 1146 -13.31 -27.71 -29.73
C ASP A 1146 -13.03 -26.79 -28.54
N VAL A 1147 -13.96 -25.88 -28.22
CA VAL A 1147 -13.82 -24.95 -27.09
C VAL A 1147 -13.71 -25.69 -25.74
N SER A 1148 -14.51 -26.73 -25.53
CA SER A 1148 -14.42 -27.58 -24.33
C SER A 1148 -13.10 -28.36 -24.25
N GLY A 1149 -12.55 -28.76 -25.41
CA GLY A 1149 -11.19 -29.29 -25.53
C GLY A 1149 -10.14 -28.32 -25.02
N ILE A 1150 -10.18 -27.07 -25.48
CA ILE A 1150 -9.20 -26.05 -25.09
C ILE A 1150 -9.25 -25.81 -23.58
N VAL A 1151 -10.45 -25.59 -23.03
CA VAL A 1151 -10.61 -25.30 -21.59
C VAL A 1151 -10.20 -26.47 -20.70
N ASN A 1152 -10.57 -27.70 -21.05
CA ASN A 1152 -10.32 -28.86 -20.17
C ASN A 1152 -8.96 -29.53 -20.40
N ARG A 1153 -8.42 -29.45 -21.62
CA ARG A 1153 -7.29 -30.26 -22.07
C ARG A 1153 -6.23 -29.48 -22.86
N GLY A 1154 -6.47 -28.22 -23.21
CA GLY A 1154 -5.52 -27.35 -23.89
C GLY A 1154 -5.41 -27.58 -25.40
N CYS A 1155 -6.37 -28.25 -26.05
CA CYS A 1155 -6.40 -28.39 -27.50
C CYS A 1155 -7.84 -28.43 -28.05
N PRO A 1156 -8.10 -27.99 -29.30
CA PRO A 1156 -9.45 -27.98 -29.88
C PRO A 1156 -9.89 -29.37 -30.37
N ASP A 1157 -9.93 -30.35 -29.47
CA ASP A 1157 -10.39 -31.73 -29.72
C ASP A 1157 -11.00 -32.35 -28.44
N LEU A 1158 -11.84 -33.36 -28.60
CA LEU A 1158 -12.39 -34.15 -27.49
C LEU A 1158 -11.36 -35.11 -26.88
N THR A 1159 -10.28 -35.40 -27.60
CA THR A 1159 -9.16 -36.22 -27.12
C THR A 1159 -7.83 -35.54 -27.44
N CYS A 1160 -7.20 -34.96 -26.42
CA CYS A 1160 -5.87 -34.34 -26.52
C CYS A 1160 -4.78 -35.31 -26.03
N SER A 1161 -3.50 -34.96 -26.24
CA SER A 1161 -2.37 -35.69 -25.64
C SER A 1161 -2.41 -35.74 -24.12
N THR A 1162 -3.08 -34.76 -23.50
CA THR A 1162 -3.33 -34.61 -22.07
C THR A 1162 -4.54 -35.41 -21.56
N GLY A 1163 -5.32 -36.06 -22.44
CA GLY A 1163 -6.45 -36.94 -22.13
C GLY A 1163 -7.79 -36.50 -22.74
N ASP A 1164 -8.85 -37.26 -22.41
CA ASP A 1164 -10.22 -37.04 -22.93
C ASP A 1164 -10.96 -35.92 -22.19
N VAL A 1165 -11.71 -35.09 -22.90
CA VAL A 1165 -12.51 -34.02 -22.28
C VAL A 1165 -13.52 -34.60 -21.29
N HIS A 1166 -13.54 -34.05 -20.08
CA HIS A 1166 -14.46 -34.46 -19.03
C HIS A 1166 -15.86 -33.82 -19.22
N ASN A 1167 -16.91 -34.63 -19.05
CA ASN A 1167 -18.33 -34.21 -19.09
C ASN A 1167 -18.75 -33.46 -20.36
N VAL A 1168 -18.31 -33.94 -21.53
CA VAL A 1168 -18.64 -33.37 -22.85
C VAL A 1168 -20.15 -33.26 -23.06
N LYS A 1169 -20.91 -34.26 -22.62
CA LYS A 1169 -22.37 -34.29 -22.80
C LYS A 1169 -23.02 -33.12 -22.06
N GLU A 1170 -22.65 -32.92 -20.80
CA GLU A 1170 -23.16 -31.86 -19.93
C GLU A 1170 -22.77 -30.48 -20.49
N ARG A 1171 -21.52 -30.31 -20.96
CA ARG A 1171 -21.08 -29.05 -21.59
C ARG A 1171 -21.90 -28.69 -22.84
N ARG A 1172 -22.19 -29.67 -23.70
CA ARG A 1172 -23.07 -29.49 -24.87
C ARG A 1172 -24.50 -29.12 -24.46
N GLU A 1173 -25.04 -29.80 -23.45
CA GLU A 1173 -26.38 -29.53 -22.93
C GLU A 1173 -26.47 -28.12 -22.34
N ASN A 1174 -25.45 -27.67 -21.59
CA ASN A 1174 -25.36 -26.31 -21.07
C ASN A 1174 -25.28 -25.27 -22.19
N PHE A 1175 -24.46 -25.48 -23.21
CA PHE A 1175 -24.35 -24.57 -24.35
C PHE A 1175 -25.69 -24.40 -25.07
N LYS A 1176 -26.37 -25.51 -25.34
CA LYS A 1176 -27.71 -25.50 -25.93
C LYS A 1176 -28.71 -24.74 -25.05
N LEU A 1177 -28.69 -25.00 -23.74
CA LEU A 1177 -29.58 -24.35 -22.78
C LEU A 1177 -29.39 -22.83 -22.79
N VAL A 1178 -28.15 -22.34 -22.69
CA VAL A 1178 -27.87 -20.90 -22.65
C VAL A 1178 -28.27 -20.23 -23.97
N LEU A 1179 -27.98 -20.84 -25.13
CA LEU A 1179 -28.44 -20.32 -26.42
C LEU A 1179 -29.96 -20.14 -26.46
N GLN A 1180 -30.71 -21.15 -25.98
CA GLN A 1180 -32.17 -21.08 -25.91
C GLN A 1180 -32.66 -19.99 -24.94
N LYS A 1181 -32.01 -19.82 -23.78
CA LYS A 1181 -32.37 -18.76 -22.81
C LYS A 1181 -32.07 -17.36 -23.34
N LEU A 1182 -31.06 -17.23 -24.20
CA LEU A 1182 -30.75 -16.00 -24.92
C LEU A 1182 -31.61 -15.82 -26.19
N GLY A 1183 -32.60 -16.69 -26.45
CA GLY A 1183 -33.55 -16.54 -27.55
C GLY A 1183 -33.06 -17.04 -28.91
N LEU A 1184 -32.06 -17.91 -28.95
CA LEU A 1184 -31.59 -18.59 -30.17
C LEU A 1184 -32.17 -20.01 -30.31
N ASP A 1185 -32.20 -20.53 -31.53
CA ASP A 1185 -32.72 -21.87 -31.86
C ASP A 1185 -31.60 -22.79 -32.39
N PRO A 1186 -30.76 -23.38 -31.51
CA PRO A 1186 -29.67 -24.28 -31.90
C PRO A 1186 -30.18 -25.63 -32.43
N ARG A 1187 -29.55 -26.16 -33.49
CA ARG A 1187 -30.02 -27.32 -34.27
C ARG A 1187 -29.11 -28.53 -34.23
#